data_AF-Q8FPE9-F1
#
_entry.id   AF-Q8FPE9-F1
#
_cell.length_a   1.000
_cell.length_b   1.000
_cell.length_c   1.000
_cell.angle_alpha   90.00
_cell.angle_beta   90.00
_cell.angle_gamma   90.00
#
_symmetry.space_group_name_H-M   'P 1'
#
loop_
_entity.id
_entity.type
_entity.pdbx_description
1 polymer ?
#
loop_
_entity_poly.entity_id
_entity_poly.type
_entity_poly.pdbx_seq_one_letter_code
_entity_poly.pdbx_strand_id
1 'polypeptide(L)'
;MNNVINTSLVRLDVDFGATATEVINNLASVVHSAGRAGSAEALAADALEREAKSGTGVPGGVAIPHCRSESVETATLAFARLSRPVDFSGPDGDANIVFLIAAPAGGGKEHLKILSKLARNLVKKDFIDALNTARTEEEIVELVDAVLNPAPKETAPVRESVATEASTSITRIVAVTACPTGIAHTYMAADALKQHADGRDDVDLHVETQGSSAVTPLDPAIIEAADAVIFATDVGVKDRERFAGKPVIESGVKRAINEPAVMIDEAITAARNPNARRVSGAKTATTPGEETGAQLGWGKRIQQAVMTGVSYMVPFVAAGGLLLALGFLFGGYDMANGWSAIATNHSLTNLPGNTVEVDGEMMEFARSGFLLYLGAVLFATGQGAMGFIVAALSGYTAYALAGRPGIAPGFVGGAISVAIGAGFIGGLVTGILAGLIAAWIGSWKVPRVVQSLMPVVIIPLLTSLVVGLVMYLLLGRPLAWIMTSLQDWLGSMSGSSAVVLGIILGLMMCFDLGGPVNKAAYLFATAGLSTGDEASLQIMATVMAAGMVPPIAMSLATILRARLFTPAEQENGKSSWLLGLAFISEGAIPFAAADPLRVIPSMMLGGATTGAISMALGVGSRAPHGGIFVIWAIEPWWGWLIALIAGTAVSTIAVVALKQFWPNKAVEAAAAAAATQTGAPGSTPATA
;
A
#
# COMPACT_ATOMS: atom_id res chain seq x y z
N MET A 1 -1.33 -41.74 -27.77
CA MET A 1 -2.27 -40.66 -28.15
C MET A 1 -3.48 -40.80 -27.23
N ASN A 2 -3.74 -39.81 -26.39
CA ASN A 2 -4.89 -39.85 -25.46
C ASN A 2 -6.16 -39.64 -26.29
N ASN A 3 -6.85 -40.74 -26.62
CA ASN A 3 -8.07 -40.75 -27.43
C ASN A 3 -9.29 -40.46 -26.53
N VAL A 4 -9.39 -39.20 -26.08
CA VAL A 4 -10.37 -38.72 -25.08
C VAL A 4 -11.78 -38.59 -25.65
N ILE A 5 -11.92 -38.45 -26.98
CA ILE A 5 -13.18 -38.44 -27.73
C ILE A 5 -13.03 -39.36 -28.94
N ASN A 6 -14.12 -39.98 -29.38
CA ASN A 6 -14.22 -40.66 -30.67
C ASN A 6 -15.68 -40.60 -31.16
N THR A 7 -15.97 -41.06 -32.37
CA THR A 7 -17.32 -40.97 -32.97
C THR A 7 -18.39 -41.65 -32.11
N SER A 8 -18.08 -42.78 -31.46
CA SER A 8 -19.03 -43.46 -30.57
C SER A 8 -19.50 -42.62 -29.36
N LEU A 9 -18.76 -41.56 -29.02
CA LEU A 9 -19.03 -40.62 -27.93
C LEU A 9 -19.71 -39.31 -28.39
N VAL A 10 -20.01 -39.18 -29.68
CA VAL A 10 -20.62 -37.98 -30.27
C VAL A 10 -22.06 -38.28 -30.65
N ARG A 11 -22.97 -37.35 -30.37
CA ARG A 11 -24.37 -37.40 -30.82
C ARG A 11 -24.78 -36.06 -31.40
N LEU A 12 -25.35 -36.07 -32.60
CA LEU A 12 -25.79 -34.87 -33.30
C LEU A 12 -27.31 -34.79 -33.34
N ASP A 13 -27.84 -33.61 -33.07
CA ASP A 13 -29.25 -33.23 -33.21
C ASP A 13 -30.24 -34.17 -32.49
N VAL A 14 -29.85 -34.61 -31.29
CA VAL A 14 -30.61 -35.56 -30.46
C VAL A 14 -31.55 -34.86 -29.48
N ASP A 15 -32.69 -35.49 -29.17
CA ASP A 15 -33.54 -35.10 -28.04
C ASP A 15 -33.22 -36.01 -26.84
N PHE A 16 -32.53 -35.45 -25.84
CA PHE A 16 -32.15 -36.14 -24.61
C PHE A 16 -33.02 -35.76 -23.41
N GLY A 17 -34.19 -35.17 -23.65
CA GLY A 17 -35.14 -34.76 -22.63
C GLY A 17 -35.19 -33.25 -22.41
N ALA A 18 -36.00 -32.85 -21.45
CA ALA A 18 -36.30 -31.44 -21.16
C ALA A 18 -35.48 -30.89 -19.97
N THR A 19 -34.74 -31.74 -19.27
CA THR A 19 -34.04 -31.37 -18.04
C THR A 19 -32.56 -31.74 -18.10
N ALA A 20 -31.71 -30.98 -17.40
CA ALA A 20 -30.28 -31.27 -17.28
C ALA A 20 -30.03 -32.70 -16.77
N THR A 21 -30.89 -33.18 -15.88
CA THR A 21 -30.87 -34.55 -15.35
C THR A 21 -31.01 -35.61 -16.44
N GLU A 22 -32.01 -35.46 -17.31
CA GLU A 22 -32.24 -36.40 -18.41
C GLU A 22 -31.08 -36.36 -19.42
N VAL A 23 -30.57 -35.18 -19.73
CA VAL A 23 -29.42 -35.02 -20.64
C VAL A 23 -28.16 -35.68 -20.09
N ILE A 24 -27.86 -35.48 -18.80
CA ILE A 24 -26.70 -36.10 -18.13
C ILE A 24 -26.84 -37.63 -18.09
N ASN A 25 -28.03 -38.16 -17.77
CA ASN A 25 -28.28 -39.61 -17.76
C ASN A 25 -28.07 -40.24 -19.14
N ASN A 26 -28.55 -39.58 -20.20
CA ASN A 26 -28.39 -40.06 -21.58
C ASN A 26 -26.92 -40.00 -22.02
N LEU A 27 -26.20 -38.93 -21.71
CA LEU A 27 -24.76 -38.82 -22.00
C LEU A 27 -23.94 -39.86 -21.22
N ALA A 28 -24.28 -40.14 -19.97
CA ALA A 28 -23.62 -41.20 -19.20
C ALA A 28 -23.87 -42.60 -19.81
N SER A 29 -25.07 -42.84 -20.34
CA SER A 29 -25.40 -44.06 -21.09
C SER A 29 -24.60 -44.17 -22.39
N VAL A 30 -24.36 -43.06 -23.09
CA VAL A 30 -23.47 -43.01 -24.27
C VAL A 30 -22.03 -43.38 -23.89
N VAL A 31 -21.51 -42.80 -22.81
CA VAL A 31 -20.16 -43.11 -22.30
C VAL A 31 -20.02 -44.59 -21.91
N HIS A 32 -21.03 -45.15 -21.23
CA HIS A 32 -21.05 -46.56 -20.87
C HIS A 32 -21.11 -47.48 -22.10
N SER A 33 -21.99 -47.18 -23.07
CA SER A 33 -22.12 -47.96 -24.30
C SER A 33 -20.87 -47.93 -25.18
N ALA A 34 -20.08 -46.85 -25.10
CA ALA A 34 -18.78 -46.73 -25.73
C ALA A 34 -17.65 -47.49 -25.00
N GLY A 35 -17.96 -48.21 -23.92
CA GLY A 35 -17.01 -48.98 -23.13
C GLY A 35 -16.05 -48.12 -22.30
N ARG A 36 -16.43 -46.89 -21.98
CA ARG A 36 -15.57 -45.93 -21.26
C ARG A 36 -15.88 -45.81 -19.77
N ALA A 37 -17.02 -46.33 -19.34
CA ALA A 37 -17.42 -46.40 -17.94
C ALA A 37 -18.03 -47.77 -17.60
N GLY A 38 -17.82 -48.25 -16.38
CA GLY A 38 -18.37 -49.52 -15.87
C GLY A 38 -19.85 -49.46 -15.46
N SER A 39 -20.41 -48.27 -15.23
CA SER A 39 -21.84 -48.06 -14.97
C SER A 39 -22.27 -46.67 -15.42
N ALA A 40 -23.38 -46.61 -16.18
CA ALA A 40 -23.99 -45.35 -16.59
C ALA A 40 -24.61 -44.62 -15.39
N GLU A 41 -25.25 -45.36 -14.48
CA GLU A 41 -25.94 -44.82 -13.30
C GLU A 41 -24.95 -44.16 -12.34
N ALA A 42 -23.81 -44.80 -12.06
CA ALA A 42 -22.78 -44.24 -11.21
C ALA A 42 -22.16 -42.97 -11.80
N LEU A 43 -21.83 -42.99 -13.10
CA LEU A 43 -21.30 -41.83 -13.79
C LEU A 43 -22.29 -40.65 -13.79
N ALA A 44 -23.57 -40.93 -14.07
CA ALA A 44 -24.60 -39.93 -14.07
C ALA A 44 -24.79 -39.31 -12.67
N ALA A 45 -24.81 -40.14 -11.61
CA ALA A 45 -24.91 -39.66 -10.23
C ALA A 45 -23.76 -38.70 -9.88
N ASP A 46 -22.52 -39.04 -10.23
CA ASP A 46 -21.35 -38.19 -9.97
C ASP A 46 -21.41 -36.86 -10.74
N ALA A 47 -21.88 -36.88 -11.99
CA ALA A 47 -22.06 -35.69 -12.81
C ALA A 47 -23.20 -34.80 -12.28
N LEU A 48 -24.31 -35.40 -11.83
CA LEU A 48 -25.44 -34.68 -11.24
C LEU A 48 -25.10 -34.07 -9.89
N GLU A 49 -24.30 -34.74 -9.06
CA GLU A 49 -23.81 -34.17 -7.81
C GLU A 49 -22.96 -32.91 -8.07
N ARG A 50 -22.17 -32.90 -9.15
CA ARG A 50 -21.45 -31.71 -9.58
C ARG A 50 -22.39 -30.62 -10.07
N GLU A 51 -23.37 -30.97 -10.90
CA GLU A 51 -24.34 -30.03 -11.47
C GLU A 51 -25.13 -29.31 -10.36
N ALA A 52 -25.57 -30.05 -9.34
CA ALA A 52 -26.34 -29.52 -8.22
C ALA A 52 -25.60 -28.50 -7.36
N LYS A 53 -24.26 -28.54 -7.31
CA LYS A 53 -23.44 -27.56 -6.56
C LYS A 53 -23.44 -26.19 -7.23
N SER A 54 -23.40 -26.18 -8.56
CA SER A 54 -23.42 -24.99 -9.40
C SER A 54 -23.65 -25.48 -10.82
N GLY A 55 -24.69 -24.97 -11.47
CA GLY A 55 -24.99 -25.32 -12.85
C GLY A 55 -23.79 -25.10 -13.78
N THR A 56 -23.69 -25.94 -14.80
CA THR A 56 -22.51 -26.03 -15.68
C THR A 56 -22.69 -25.34 -17.03
N GLY A 57 -23.75 -24.56 -17.20
CA GLY A 57 -23.91 -23.66 -18.32
C GLY A 57 -22.82 -22.60 -18.36
N VAL A 58 -22.24 -22.40 -19.54
CA VAL A 58 -21.23 -21.37 -19.84
C VAL A 58 -21.71 -20.52 -21.03
N PRO A 59 -21.14 -19.32 -21.26
CA PRO A 59 -21.54 -18.48 -22.39
C PRO A 59 -21.47 -19.22 -23.74
N GLY A 60 -22.36 -18.87 -24.66
CA GLY A 60 -22.42 -19.41 -26.02
C GLY A 60 -23.39 -20.59 -26.20
N GLY A 61 -24.36 -20.78 -25.31
CA GLY A 61 -25.32 -21.89 -25.39
C GLY A 61 -24.69 -23.26 -25.13
N VAL A 62 -23.62 -23.30 -24.32
CA VAL A 62 -22.84 -24.51 -24.03
C VAL A 62 -23.02 -24.93 -22.57
N ALA A 63 -23.12 -26.23 -22.32
CA ALA A 63 -23.05 -26.82 -20.98
C ALA A 63 -21.89 -27.81 -20.86
N ILE A 64 -21.21 -27.83 -19.72
CA ILE A 64 -20.04 -28.68 -19.48
C ILE A 64 -20.18 -29.46 -18.17
N PRO A 65 -21.14 -30.41 -18.06
CA PRO A 65 -21.22 -31.30 -16.92
C PRO A 65 -19.91 -32.09 -16.81
N HIS A 66 -19.31 -32.13 -15.62
CA HIS A 66 -18.02 -32.79 -15.42
C HIS A 66 -17.92 -33.45 -14.06
N CYS A 67 -17.28 -34.61 -13.99
CA CYS A 67 -17.07 -35.29 -12.72
C CYS A 67 -15.78 -36.11 -12.70
N ARG A 68 -15.39 -36.49 -11.48
CA ARG A 68 -14.49 -37.61 -11.26
C ARG A 68 -15.35 -38.77 -10.81
N SER A 69 -15.17 -39.92 -11.44
CA SER A 69 -15.95 -41.11 -11.14
C SER A 69 -15.06 -42.33 -11.02
N GLU A 70 -15.35 -43.19 -10.04
CA GLU A 70 -14.73 -44.52 -9.95
C GLU A 70 -15.19 -45.43 -11.09
N SER A 71 -16.34 -45.14 -11.68
CA SER A 71 -16.87 -45.89 -12.82
C SER A 71 -16.09 -45.64 -14.13
N VAL A 72 -15.25 -44.61 -14.19
CA VAL A 72 -14.55 -44.21 -15.43
C VAL A 72 -13.12 -44.74 -15.42
N GLU A 73 -12.78 -45.59 -16.38
CA GLU A 73 -11.44 -46.20 -16.49
C GLU A 73 -10.46 -45.31 -17.26
N THR A 74 -10.95 -44.63 -18.31
CA THR A 74 -10.17 -43.72 -19.16
C THR A 74 -10.87 -42.38 -19.23
N ALA A 75 -10.14 -41.28 -19.07
CA ALA A 75 -10.76 -39.97 -19.21
C ALA A 75 -11.42 -39.82 -20.58
N THR A 76 -12.64 -39.34 -20.54
CA THR A 76 -13.56 -39.39 -21.66
C THR A 76 -14.31 -38.08 -21.76
N LEU A 77 -14.50 -37.65 -22.99
CA LEU A 77 -15.34 -36.52 -23.36
C LEU A 77 -16.42 -37.03 -24.30
N ALA A 78 -17.67 -36.90 -23.87
CA ALA A 78 -18.84 -37.15 -24.70
C ALA A 78 -19.48 -35.82 -25.10
N PHE A 79 -19.99 -35.78 -26.33
CA PHE A 79 -20.58 -34.59 -26.93
C PHE A 79 -22.02 -34.88 -27.36
N ALA A 80 -22.93 -33.95 -27.07
CA ALA A 80 -24.24 -33.92 -27.69
C ALA A 80 -24.55 -32.51 -28.22
N ARG A 81 -25.02 -32.45 -29.48
CA ARG A 81 -25.80 -31.30 -29.97
C ARG A 81 -27.28 -31.64 -29.81
N LEU A 82 -27.99 -30.88 -28.99
CA LEU A 82 -29.39 -31.11 -28.66
C LEU A 82 -30.29 -30.43 -29.70
N SER A 83 -31.29 -31.15 -30.21
CA SER A 83 -32.36 -30.57 -31.04
C SER A 83 -33.32 -29.71 -30.21
N ARG A 84 -33.41 -29.99 -28.91
CA ARG A 84 -34.12 -29.21 -27.91
C ARG A 84 -33.13 -28.67 -26.88
N PRO A 85 -32.88 -27.34 -26.84
CA PRO A 85 -32.03 -26.73 -25.81
C PRO A 85 -32.58 -26.96 -24.39
N VAL A 86 -31.69 -27.06 -23.40
CA VAL A 86 -32.02 -27.35 -22.00
C VAL A 86 -31.29 -26.38 -21.06
N ASP A 87 -31.96 -25.94 -20.00
CA ASP A 87 -31.38 -25.06 -18.99
C ASP A 87 -30.37 -25.80 -18.08
N PHE A 88 -29.10 -25.38 -18.15
CA PHE A 88 -27.99 -25.79 -17.27
C PHE A 88 -27.53 -24.63 -16.35
N SER A 89 -28.43 -23.67 -16.10
CA SER A 89 -28.17 -22.42 -15.36
C SER A 89 -27.07 -21.56 -15.98
N GLY A 90 -27.03 -21.50 -17.31
CA GLY A 90 -26.06 -20.71 -18.07
C GLY A 90 -26.41 -19.22 -18.16
N PRO A 91 -25.43 -18.33 -18.33
CA PRO A 91 -25.66 -16.87 -18.39
C PRO A 91 -26.44 -16.43 -19.63
N ASP A 92 -26.43 -17.23 -20.70
CA ASP A 92 -27.10 -16.95 -21.97
C ASP A 92 -28.42 -17.75 -22.15
N GLY A 93 -28.90 -18.42 -21.10
CA GLY A 93 -30.08 -19.28 -21.13
C GLY A 93 -29.77 -20.73 -21.51
N ASP A 94 -30.73 -21.39 -22.17
CA ASP A 94 -30.69 -22.82 -22.49
C ASP A 94 -29.49 -23.20 -23.39
N ALA A 95 -28.85 -24.32 -23.07
CA ALA A 95 -27.73 -24.86 -23.83
C ALA A 95 -28.19 -25.90 -24.85
N ASN A 96 -27.69 -25.80 -26.09
CA ASN A 96 -27.88 -26.79 -27.14
C ASN A 96 -26.61 -27.60 -27.43
N ILE A 97 -25.46 -27.20 -26.90
CA ILE A 97 -24.19 -27.91 -27.02
C ILE A 97 -23.77 -28.41 -25.64
N VAL A 98 -23.60 -29.71 -25.45
CA VAL A 98 -23.29 -30.30 -24.15
C VAL A 98 -22.05 -31.18 -24.23
N PHE A 99 -21.09 -30.93 -23.35
CA PHE A 99 -19.87 -31.71 -23.19
C PHE A 99 -19.84 -32.40 -21.82
N LEU A 100 -20.10 -33.70 -21.77
CA LEU A 100 -19.86 -34.47 -20.54
C LEU A 100 -18.39 -34.86 -20.45
N ILE A 101 -17.69 -34.33 -19.45
CA ILE A 101 -16.27 -34.61 -19.21
C ILE A 101 -16.10 -35.47 -17.97
N ALA A 102 -15.69 -36.72 -18.17
CA ALA A 102 -15.58 -37.71 -17.12
C ALA A 102 -14.12 -38.14 -16.95
N ALA A 103 -13.61 -38.10 -15.71
CA ALA A 103 -12.24 -38.52 -15.38
C ALA A 103 -12.23 -39.64 -14.32
N PRO A 104 -11.25 -40.57 -14.36
CA PRO A 104 -11.06 -41.56 -13.31
C PRO A 104 -10.81 -40.89 -11.94
N ALA A 105 -11.32 -41.47 -10.86
CA ALA A 105 -11.15 -40.94 -9.49
C ALA A 105 -9.66 -40.71 -9.08
N GLY A 106 -8.75 -41.56 -9.57
CA GLY A 106 -7.30 -41.46 -9.36
C GLY A 106 -6.51 -40.67 -10.42
N GLY A 107 -7.17 -40.08 -11.42
CA GLY A 107 -6.52 -39.41 -12.55
C GLY A 107 -5.78 -38.12 -12.18
N GLY A 108 -4.49 -38.03 -12.54
CA GLY A 108 -3.62 -36.88 -12.27
C GLY A 108 -3.93 -35.58 -13.05
N LYS A 109 -3.07 -34.55 -12.86
CA LYS A 109 -3.17 -33.18 -13.42
C LYS A 109 -3.37 -33.09 -14.95
N GLU A 110 -3.16 -34.17 -15.68
CA GLU A 110 -3.21 -34.23 -17.14
C GLU A 110 -4.64 -34.08 -17.70
N HIS A 111 -5.64 -34.64 -17.02
CA HIS A 111 -7.05 -34.49 -17.41
C HIS A 111 -7.60 -33.08 -17.16
N LEU A 112 -7.15 -32.41 -16.09
CA LEU A 112 -7.47 -31.00 -15.85
C LEU A 112 -6.89 -30.09 -16.95
N LYS A 113 -5.73 -30.43 -17.52
CA LYS A 113 -5.11 -29.70 -18.64
C LYS A 113 -5.94 -29.82 -19.93
N ILE A 114 -6.54 -30.98 -20.18
CA ILE A 114 -7.49 -31.23 -21.29
C ILE A 114 -8.75 -30.38 -21.07
N LEU A 115 -9.31 -30.42 -19.85
CA LEU A 115 -10.47 -29.63 -19.44
C LEU A 115 -10.24 -28.12 -19.63
N SER A 116 -9.09 -27.60 -19.19
CA SER A 116 -8.73 -26.20 -19.39
C SER A 116 -8.47 -25.84 -20.85
N LYS A 117 -8.02 -26.77 -21.71
CA LYS A 117 -7.84 -26.51 -23.16
C LYS A 117 -9.17 -26.41 -23.89
N LEU A 118 -10.10 -27.34 -23.62
CA LEU A 118 -11.44 -27.34 -24.20
C LEU A 118 -12.27 -26.15 -23.70
N ALA A 119 -12.34 -25.92 -22.39
CA ALA A 119 -13.07 -24.79 -21.81
C ALA A 119 -12.61 -23.43 -22.37
N ARG A 120 -11.31 -23.26 -22.67
CA ARG A 120 -10.77 -22.04 -23.31
C ARG A 120 -11.20 -21.88 -24.78
N ASN A 121 -11.46 -22.97 -25.50
CA ASN A 121 -11.89 -22.89 -26.91
C ASN A 121 -13.42 -22.85 -27.03
N LEU A 122 -14.16 -23.36 -26.05
CA LEU A 122 -15.63 -23.28 -25.98
C LEU A 122 -16.15 -21.85 -25.76
N VAL A 123 -15.29 -20.88 -25.50
CA VAL A 123 -15.64 -19.44 -25.44
C VAL A 123 -15.43 -18.75 -26.80
N LYS A 124 -14.79 -19.42 -27.77
CA LYS A 124 -14.55 -18.85 -29.10
C LYS A 124 -15.78 -19.07 -29.97
N LYS A 125 -16.35 -17.97 -30.48
CA LYS A 125 -17.51 -17.98 -31.38
C LYS A 125 -17.28 -18.88 -32.59
N ASP A 126 -16.14 -18.76 -33.27
CA ASP A 126 -15.82 -19.58 -34.45
C ASP A 126 -15.83 -21.10 -34.16
N PHE A 127 -15.42 -21.49 -32.95
CA PHE A 127 -15.40 -22.89 -32.55
C PHE A 127 -16.82 -23.39 -32.25
N ILE A 128 -17.63 -22.59 -31.56
CA ILE A 128 -19.05 -22.91 -31.31
C ILE A 128 -19.84 -22.95 -32.64
N ASP A 129 -19.60 -22.01 -33.55
CA ASP A 129 -20.22 -21.98 -34.87
C ASP A 129 -19.82 -23.21 -35.70
N ALA A 130 -18.56 -23.64 -35.62
CA ALA A 130 -18.10 -24.89 -36.23
C ALA A 130 -18.81 -26.13 -35.63
N LEU A 131 -18.96 -26.20 -34.30
CA LEU A 131 -19.69 -27.29 -33.64
C LEU A 131 -21.19 -27.30 -33.99
N ASN A 132 -21.81 -26.13 -34.16
CA ASN A 132 -23.22 -26.03 -34.57
C ASN A 132 -23.45 -26.36 -36.04
N THR A 133 -22.44 -26.17 -36.90
CA THR A 133 -22.57 -26.41 -38.35
C THR A 133 -22.03 -27.77 -38.81
N ALA A 134 -21.27 -28.46 -37.95
CA ALA A 134 -20.76 -29.80 -38.23
C ALA A 134 -21.88 -30.78 -38.60
N ARG A 135 -21.69 -31.54 -39.68
CA ARG A 135 -22.69 -32.44 -40.26
C ARG A 135 -22.46 -33.91 -39.91
N THR A 136 -21.26 -34.24 -39.46
CA THR A 136 -20.83 -35.61 -39.18
C THR A 136 -20.19 -35.71 -37.80
N GLU A 137 -20.22 -36.90 -37.20
CA GLU A 137 -19.58 -37.16 -35.91
C GLU A 137 -18.05 -37.02 -36.02
N GLU A 138 -17.50 -37.38 -37.17
CA GLU A 138 -16.08 -37.23 -37.52
C GLU A 138 -15.63 -35.77 -37.49
N GLU A 139 -16.42 -34.84 -38.05
CA GLU A 139 -16.11 -33.41 -38.01
C GLU A 139 -16.01 -32.87 -36.58
N ILE A 140 -16.86 -33.34 -35.65
CA ILE A 140 -16.76 -32.97 -34.23
C ILE A 140 -15.48 -33.48 -33.60
N VAL A 141 -15.11 -34.73 -33.87
CA VAL A 141 -13.88 -35.34 -33.35
C VAL A 141 -12.67 -34.56 -33.86
N GLU A 142 -12.61 -34.22 -35.15
CA GLU A 142 -11.52 -33.44 -35.74
C GLU A 142 -11.41 -32.02 -35.13
N LEU A 143 -12.54 -31.34 -34.95
CA LEU A 143 -12.59 -30.02 -34.31
C LEU A 143 -12.05 -30.07 -32.88
N VAL A 144 -12.45 -31.08 -32.11
CA VAL A 144 -11.99 -31.28 -30.73
C VAL A 144 -10.51 -31.67 -30.69
N ASP A 145 -10.06 -32.56 -31.57
CA ASP A 145 -8.66 -33.00 -31.61
C ASP A 145 -7.70 -31.89 -32.03
N ALA A 146 -8.08 -31.03 -32.97
CA ALA A 146 -7.31 -29.85 -33.37
C ALA A 146 -7.06 -28.89 -32.18
N VAL A 147 -8.03 -28.79 -31.27
CA VAL A 147 -7.93 -28.00 -30.03
C VAL A 147 -7.05 -28.70 -28.99
N LEU A 148 -7.16 -30.02 -28.87
CA LEU A 148 -6.42 -30.79 -27.87
C LEU A 148 -4.94 -30.96 -28.25
N ASN A 149 -4.64 -31.10 -29.54
CA ASN A 149 -3.33 -31.43 -30.10
C ASN A 149 -2.92 -30.51 -31.27
N PRO A 150 -2.68 -29.20 -31.03
CA PRO A 150 -2.24 -28.29 -32.09
C PRO A 150 -0.81 -28.62 -32.56
N ALA A 151 -0.58 -28.61 -33.89
CA ALA A 151 0.74 -28.82 -34.47
C ALA A 151 1.71 -27.65 -34.18
N PRO A 152 3.03 -27.90 -33.99
CA PRO A 152 4.02 -26.83 -33.81
C PRO A 152 4.22 -26.04 -35.12
N LYS A 153 4.15 -24.70 -35.07
CA LYS A 153 4.47 -23.85 -36.23
C LYS A 153 5.95 -23.43 -36.19
N GLU A 154 6.62 -23.68 -37.31
CA GLU A 154 8.05 -23.45 -37.58
C GLU A 154 8.33 -21.95 -37.79
N THR A 155 9.34 -21.41 -37.10
CA THR A 155 9.79 -20.01 -37.19
C THR A 155 10.69 -19.81 -38.41
N ALA A 156 10.31 -18.91 -39.31
CA ALA A 156 11.13 -18.48 -40.45
C ALA A 156 11.79 -17.10 -40.19
N PRO A 157 12.97 -16.82 -40.79
CA PRO A 157 13.84 -15.72 -40.39
C PRO A 157 13.45 -14.36 -41.01
N VAL A 158 13.81 -13.31 -40.29
CA VAL A 158 13.64 -11.88 -40.61
C VAL A 158 14.32 -11.51 -41.94
N ARG A 159 13.59 -10.83 -42.83
CA ARG A 159 14.15 -10.07 -43.96
C ARG A 159 13.74 -8.61 -43.87
N GLU A 160 14.71 -7.71 -44.02
CA GLU A 160 14.51 -6.29 -44.30
C GLU A 160 14.00 -6.08 -45.73
N SER A 161 13.04 -5.15 -45.92
CA SER A 161 13.05 -4.13 -46.99
C SER A 161 11.67 -3.47 -47.21
N VAL A 162 11.68 -2.14 -47.08
CA VAL A 162 10.96 -1.10 -47.85
C VAL A 162 9.45 -0.90 -47.60
N ALA A 163 9.15 0.37 -47.32
CA ALA A 163 7.86 0.95 -46.99
C ALA A 163 6.88 1.03 -48.18
N THR A 164 5.64 0.63 -47.91
CA THR A 164 4.42 1.17 -48.53
C THR A 164 3.32 1.16 -47.46
N GLU A 165 2.53 2.23 -47.41
CA GLU A 165 1.63 2.61 -46.32
C GLU A 165 0.43 1.67 -46.09
N ALA A 166 0.39 1.08 -44.89
CA ALA A 166 -0.75 1.04 -43.96
C ALA A 166 -0.20 0.55 -42.61
N SER A 167 0.26 1.44 -41.74
CA SER A 167 0.90 1.04 -40.48
C SER A 167 -0.12 0.43 -39.52
N THR A 168 -0.09 -0.88 -39.32
CA THR A 168 -0.50 -1.48 -38.04
C THR A 168 0.53 -1.06 -37.00
N SER A 169 0.35 0.11 -36.40
CA SER A 169 1.24 0.58 -35.33
C SER A 169 1.08 -0.34 -34.12
N ILE A 170 2.17 -1.01 -33.75
CA ILE A 170 2.26 -1.82 -32.53
C ILE A 170 1.98 -0.89 -31.34
N THR A 171 0.98 -1.22 -30.54
CA THR A 171 0.62 -0.44 -29.35
C THR A 171 1.42 -0.96 -28.17
N ARG A 172 2.25 -0.10 -27.56
CA ARG A 172 3.05 -0.46 -26.38
C ARG A 172 2.22 -0.30 -25.12
N ILE A 173 2.02 -1.39 -24.40
CA ILE A 173 1.21 -1.43 -23.18
C ILE A 173 2.12 -1.84 -22.02
N VAL A 174 1.99 -1.12 -20.91
CA VAL A 174 2.54 -1.57 -19.62
C VAL A 174 1.40 -2.02 -18.72
N ALA A 175 1.58 -3.10 -17.97
CA ALA A 175 0.59 -3.58 -17.02
C ALA A 175 1.18 -3.71 -15.62
N VAL A 176 0.38 -3.39 -14.60
CA VAL A 176 0.69 -3.69 -13.20
C VAL A 176 -0.35 -4.65 -12.66
N THR A 177 0.12 -5.73 -12.05
CA THR A 177 -0.74 -6.74 -11.41
C THR A 177 -0.48 -6.76 -9.91
N ALA A 178 -1.54 -6.75 -9.08
CA ALA A 178 -1.39 -6.71 -7.62
C ALA A 178 -2.64 -7.25 -6.91
N CYS A 179 -2.48 -8.18 -5.97
CA CYS A 179 -3.58 -8.65 -5.13
C CYS A 179 -3.22 -8.58 -3.63
N PRO A 180 -4.23 -8.59 -2.73
CA PRO A 180 -4.01 -8.43 -1.29
C PRO A 180 -3.08 -9.47 -0.68
N THR A 181 -3.04 -10.68 -1.23
CA THR A 181 -2.10 -11.72 -0.80
C THR A 181 -0.81 -11.70 -1.62
N GLY A 182 -0.87 -11.29 -2.89
CA GLY A 182 0.28 -11.18 -3.78
C GLY A 182 0.89 -12.53 -4.17
N ILE A 183 0.16 -13.64 -4.06
CA ILE A 183 0.71 -15.00 -4.25
C ILE A 183 0.24 -15.64 -5.56
N ALA A 184 -1.05 -15.94 -5.71
CA ALA A 184 -1.54 -16.65 -6.89
C ALA A 184 -2.06 -15.66 -7.94
N HIS A 185 -3.08 -14.88 -7.57
CA HIS A 185 -3.79 -14.06 -8.56
C HIS A 185 -2.95 -12.95 -9.19
N THR A 186 -1.94 -12.41 -8.49
CA THR A 186 -0.99 -11.44 -9.07
C THR A 186 -0.23 -12.05 -10.24
N TYR A 187 0.40 -13.21 -10.05
CA TYR A 187 1.19 -13.84 -11.10
C TYR A 187 0.31 -14.48 -12.16
N MET A 188 -0.85 -15.04 -11.79
CA MET A 188 -1.83 -15.56 -12.75
C MET A 188 -2.37 -14.46 -13.68
N ALA A 189 -2.66 -13.27 -13.14
CA ALA A 189 -3.08 -12.13 -13.97
C ALA A 189 -1.97 -11.68 -14.91
N ALA A 190 -0.72 -11.66 -14.43
CA ALA A 190 0.43 -11.28 -15.26
C ALA A 190 0.68 -12.29 -16.39
N ASP A 191 0.64 -13.58 -16.06
CA ASP A 191 0.81 -14.67 -17.03
C ASP A 191 -0.34 -14.67 -18.04
N ALA A 192 -1.58 -14.44 -17.61
CA ALA A 192 -2.74 -14.35 -18.50
C ALA A 192 -2.61 -13.17 -19.49
N LEU A 193 -2.24 -11.98 -19.01
CA LEU A 193 -2.02 -10.82 -19.88
C LEU A 193 -0.86 -11.05 -20.87
N LYS A 194 0.29 -11.55 -20.39
CA LYS A 194 1.45 -11.88 -21.26
C LYS A 194 1.10 -12.92 -22.30
N GLN A 195 0.49 -14.03 -21.90
CA GLN A 195 0.13 -15.11 -22.80
C GLN A 195 -0.83 -14.65 -23.92
N HIS A 196 -1.72 -13.71 -23.63
CA HIS A 196 -2.62 -13.15 -24.63
C HIS A 196 -1.95 -12.09 -25.51
N ALA A 197 -1.00 -11.32 -24.98
CA ALA A 197 -0.23 -10.37 -25.78
C ALA A 197 0.78 -11.07 -26.71
N ASP A 198 1.45 -12.15 -26.26
CA ASP A 198 2.41 -12.91 -27.05
C ASP A 198 1.78 -13.54 -28.32
N GLY A 199 0.45 -13.69 -28.35
CA GLY A 199 -0.30 -14.20 -29.49
C GLY A 199 -0.79 -13.11 -30.45
N ARG A 200 -0.34 -11.86 -30.29
CA ARG A 200 -0.83 -10.68 -31.01
C ARG A 200 0.32 -9.92 -31.68
N ASP A 201 0.15 -9.58 -32.95
CA ASP A 201 1.14 -8.82 -33.72
C ASP A 201 0.97 -7.29 -33.57
N ASP A 202 -0.12 -6.85 -32.93
CA ASP A 202 -0.50 -5.44 -32.78
C ASP A 202 -0.16 -4.84 -31.39
N VAL A 203 0.43 -5.63 -30.48
CA VAL A 203 0.69 -5.25 -29.08
C VAL A 203 2.09 -5.66 -28.64
N ASP A 204 2.76 -4.76 -27.92
CA ASP A 204 3.94 -5.07 -27.11
C ASP A 204 3.61 -4.84 -25.64
N LEU A 205 3.65 -5.90 -24.81
CA LEU A 205 3.19 -5.86 -23.42
C LEU A 205 4.33 -6.16 -22.43
N HIS A 206 4.56 -5.21 -21.52
CA HIS A 206 5.42 -5.42 -20.35
C HIS A 206 4.61 -5.43 -19.06
N VAL A 207 4.79 -6.44 -18.21
CA VAL A 207 4.01 -6.57 -16.95
C VAL A 207 4.92 -6.49 -15.73
N GLU A 208 4.61 -5.55 -14.83
CA GLU A 208 5.13 -5.43 -13.48
C GLU A 208 4.24 -6.26 -12.51
N THR A 209 4.84 -7.19 -11.76
CA THR A 209 4.13 -7.93 -10.72
C THR A 209 4.41 -7.31 -9.35
N GLN A 210 3.40 -6.71 -8.74
CA GLN A 210 3.47 -6.16 -7.39
C GLN A 210 2.92 -7.16 -6.37
N GLY A 211 3.55 -8.33 -6.31
CA GLY A 211 3.17 -9.46 -5.47
C GLY A 211 3.79 -9.45 -4.07
N SER A 212 3.74 -10.62 -3.43
CA SER A 212 4.33 -10.90 -2.12
C SER A 212 5.84 -11.18 -2.17
N SER A 213 6.36 -11.52 -3.35
CA SER A 213 7.80 -11.64 -3.60
C SER A 213 8.41 -10.27 -3.93
N ALA A 214 9.74 -10.20 -4.03
CA ALA A 214 10.44 -8.99 -4.45
C ALA A 214 9.89 -8.49 -5.81
N VAL A 215 9.40 -7.25 -5.82
CA VAL A 215 8.92 -6.58 -7.03
C VAL A 215 10.14 -6.22 -7.87
N THR A 216 10.09 -6.56 -9.16
CA THR A 216 11.04 -6.05 -10.16
C THR A 216 10.35 -4.93 -10.92
N PRO A 217 10.63 -3.65 -10.63
CA PRO A 217 9.96 -2.54 -11.29
C PRO A 217 10.29 -2.49 -12.79
N LEU A 218 9.36 -2.02 -13.61
CA LEU A 218 9.61 -1.74 -15.02
C LEU A 218 10.58 -0.55 -15.17
N ASP A 219 11.41 -0.61 -16.21
CA ASP A 219 12.32 0.48 -16.57
C ASP A 219 11.53 1.77 -16.86
N PRO A 220 11.91 2.93 -16.30
CA PRO A 220 11.27 4.21 -16.59
C PRO A 220 11.14 4.52 -18.09
N ALA A 221 12.11 4.12 -18.92
CA ALA A 221 12.07 4.33 -20.37
C ALA A 221 10.93 3.52 -21.02
N ILE A 222 10.65 2.31 -20.53
CA ILE A 222 9.52 1.48 -21.00
C ILE A 222 8.19 2.14 -20.63
N ILE A 223 8.08 2.69 -19.42
CA ILE A 223 6.87 3.39 -18.96
C ILE A 223 6.63 4.68 -19.76
N GLU A 224 7.69 5.44 -20.02
CA GLU A 224 7.62 6.66 -20.83
C GLU A 224 7.22 6.36 -22.27
N ALA A 225 7.74 5.26 -22.84
CA ALA A 225 7.43 4.80 -24.19
C ALA A 225 6.01 4.21 -24.35
N ALA A 226 5.34 3.83 -23.26
CA ALA A 226 4.05 3.17 -23.30
C ALA A 226 2.92 4.08 -23.83
N ASP A 227 2.04 3.53 -24.65
CA ASP A 227 0.89 4.21 -25.23
C ASP A 227 -0.34 4.14 -24.31
N ALA A 228 -0.45 3.07 -23.50
CA ALA A 228 -1.47 2.90 -22.45
C ALA A 228 -0.94 2.05 -21.27
N VAL A 229 -1.66 2.10 -20.15
CA VAL A 229 -1.38 1.28 -18.96
C VAL A 229 -2.61 0.47 -18.52
N ILE A 230 -2.38 -0.79 -18.13
CA ILE A 230 -3.36 -1.66 -17.48
C ILE A 230 -3.02 -1.78 -16.00
N PHE A 231 -3.94 -1.40 -15.12
CA PHE A 231 -3.89 -1.71 -13.69
C PHE A 231 -4.87 -2.85 -13.39
N ALA A 232 -4.32 -4.06 -13.31
CA ALA A 232 -5.03 -5.28 -12.93
C ALA A 232 -4.80 -5.55 -11.43
N THR A 233 -5.46 -4.79 -10.57
CA THR A 233 -5.14 -4.75 -9.14
C THR A 233 -6.37 -4.76 -8.23
N ASP A 234 -6.37 -5.57 -7.16
CA ASP A 234 -7.37 -5.47 -6.07
C ASP A 234 -6.82 -4.73 -4.83
N VAL A 235 -5.63 -4.14 -4.95
CA VAL A 235 -5.00 -3.25 -3.97
C VAL A 235 -4.39 -2.06 -4.71
N GLY A 236 -4.08 -0.97 -3.99
CA GLY A 236 -3.44 0.20 -4.59
C GLY A 236 -2.12 -0.15 -5.30
N VAL A 237 -1.91 0.47 -6.47
CA VAL A 237 -0.67 0.38 -7.25
C VAL A 237 0.44 1.15 -6.53
N LYS A 238 1.57 0.51 -6.24
CA LYS A 238 2.78 1.17 -5.71
C LYS A 238 3.43 2.04 -6.77
N ASP A 239 3.87 3.22 -6.37
CA ASP A 239 4.52 4.22 -7.23
C ASP A 239 3.70 4.55 -8.48
N ARG A 240 2.37 4.68 -8.30
CA ARG A 240 1.38 4.92 -9.38
C ARG A 240 1.69 6.17 -10.18
N GLU A 241 2.29 7.17 -9.55
CA GLU A 241 2.70 8.44 -10.15
C GLU A 241 3.69 8.29 -11.30
N ARG A 242 4.46 7.19 -11.37
CA ARG A 242 5.35 6.89 -12.52
C ARG A 242 4.59 6.77 -13.83
N PHE A 243 3.30 6.46 -13.77
CA PHE A 243 2.42 6.27 -14.93
C PHE A 243 1.56 7.51 -15.23
N ALA A 244 1.79 8.63 -14.55
CA ALA A 244 0.96 9.83 -14.65
C ALA A 244 0.78 10.32 -16.09
N GLY A 245 -0.48 10.62 -16.45
CA GLY A 245 -0.86 11.11 -17.76
C GLY A 245 -1.04 10.03 -18.85
N LYS A 246 -0.70 8.77 -18.61
CA LYS A 246 -0.97 7.67 -19.56
C LYS A 246 -2.46 7.27 -19.55
N PRO A 247 -3.08 6.94 -20.70
CA PRO A 247 -4.41 6.33 -20.76
C PRO A 247 -4.44 5.04 -19.93
N VAL A 248 -5.49 4.83 -19.12
CA VAL A 248 -5.53 3.76 -18.11
C VAL A 248 -6.80 2.92 -18.14
N ILE A 249 -6.61 1.60 -18.23
CA ILE A 249 -7.63 0.58 -17.97
C ILE A 249 -7.38 0.02 -16.58
N GLU A 250 -8.39 0.03 -15.71
CA GLU A 250 -8.23 -0.38 -14.31
C GLU A 250 -9.34 -1.36 -13.92
N SER A 251 -8.95 -2.50 -13.39
CA SER A 251 -9.85 -3.54 -12.88
C SER A 251 -9.12 -4.48 -11.93
N GLY A 252 -9.83 -5.43 -11.33
CA GLY A 252 -9.24 -6.43 -10.44
C GLY A 252 -8.41 -7.49 -11.17
N VAL A 253 -7.52 -8.18 -10.46
CA VAL A 253 -6.72 -9.29 -11.02
C VAL A 253 -7.61 -10.40 -11.59
N LYS A 254 -8.81 -10.60 -11.03
CA LYS A 254 -9.77 -11.60 -11.51
C LYS A 254 -10.19 -11.33 -12.96
N ARG A 255 -10.39 -10.06 -13.33
CA ARG A 255 -10.72 -9.68 -14.71
C ARG A 255 -9.55 -9.91 -15.63
N ALA A 256 -8.33 -9.58 -15.21
CA ALA A 256 -7.14 -9.87 -16.02
C ALA A 256 -6.88 -11.37 -16.21
N ILE A 257 -7.34 -12.23 -15.29
CA ILE A 257 -7.27 -13.69 -15.44
C ILE A 257 -8.36 -14.20 -16.40
N ASN A 258 -9.59 -13.67 -16.29
CA ASN A 258 -10.75 -14.19 -17.00
C ASN A 258 -10.96 -13.56 -18.39
N GLU A 259 -10.60 -12.29 -18.55
CA GLU A 259 -10.83 -11.45 -19.73
C GLU A 259 -9.55 -10.66 -20.16
N PRO A 260 -8.35 -11.28 -20.20
CA PRO A 260 -7.11 -10.57 -20.53
C PRO A 260 -7.15 -9.91 -21.92
N ALA A 261 -7.76 -10.57 -22.91
CA ALA A 261 -7.88 -10.04 -24.27
C ALA A 261 -8.71 -8.74 -24.30
N VAL A 262 -9.85 -8.71 -23.60
CA VAL A 262 -10.72 -7.54 -23.49
C VAL A 262 -9.97 -6.37 -22.87
N MET A 263 -9.21 -6.62 -21.79
CA MET A 263 -8.42 -5.57 -21.15
C MET A 263 -7.30 -5.03 -22.04
N ILE A 264 -6.71 -5.88 -22.89
CA ILE A 264 -5.73 -5.46 -23.89
C ILE A 264 -6.40 -4.62 -24.99
N ASP A 265 -7.57 -5.03 -25.51
CA ASP A 265 -8.32 -4.28 -26.53
C ASP A 265 -8.80 -2.91 -26.03
N GLU A 266 -9.26 -2.85 -24.78
CA GLU A 266 -9.59 -1.60 -24.11
C GLU A 266 -8.38 -0.68 -24.01
N ALA A 267 -7.20 -1.22 -23.71
CA ALA A 267 -5.96 -0.44 -23.62
C ALA A 267 -5.52 0.09 -24.99
N ILE A 268 -5.63 -0.71 -26.05
CA ILE A 268 -5.38 -0.27 -27.44
C ILE A 268 -6.35 0.86 -27.83
N THR A 269 -7.62 0.70 -27.50
CA THR A 269 -8.65 1.70 -27.78
C THR A 269 -8.39 2.99 -27.01
N ALA A 270 -8.02 2.88 -25.72
CA ALA A 270 -7.68 4.02 -24.88
C ALA A 270 -6.41 4.75 -25.35
N ALA A 271 -5.41 4.03 -25.86
CA ALA A 271 -4.19 4.62 -26.41
C ALA A 271 -4.48 5.60 -27.57
N ARG A 272 -5.51 5.31 -28.37
CA ARG A 272 -5.91 6.10 -29.55
C ARG A 272 -6.99 7.16 -29.25
N ASN A 273 -7.53 7.18 -28.03
CA ASN A 273 -8.61 8.09 -27.65
C ASN A 273 -8.08 9.30 -26.86
N PRO A 274 -8.17 10.53 -27.41
CA PRO A 274 -7.73 11.75 -26.71
C PRO A 274 -8.43 11.98 -25.36
N ASN A 275 -9.67 11.51 -25.24
CA ASN A 275 -10.53 11.66 -24.07
C ASN A 275 -10.51 10.43 -23.13
N ALA A 276 -9.59 9.49 -23.34
CA ALA A 276 -9.46 8.34 -22.44
C ALA A 276 -9.16 8.80 -21.01
N ARG A 277 -9.68 8.04 -20.03
CA ARG A 277 -9.31 8.21 -18.62
C ARG A 277 -7.80 8.03 -18.48
N ARG A 278 -7.13 8.95 -17.80
CA ARG A 278 -5.67 8.96 -17.61
C ARG A 278 -5.30 8.79 -16.13
N VAL A 279 -4.09 8.30 -15.87
CA VAL A 279 -3.56 8.20 -14.51
C VAL A 279 -3.40 9.61 -13.91
N SER A 280 -4.02 9.84 -12.76
CA SER A 280 -3.93 11.08 -11.99
C SER A 280 -2.55 11.25 -11.33
N GLY A 281 -1.96 12.44 -11.44
CA GLY A 281 -0.70 12.80 -10.78
C GLY A 281 -0.01 13.98 -11.48
N ALA A 282 0.55 14.92 -10.71
CA ALA A 282 1.44 15.92 -11.27
C ALA A 282 2.77 15.24 -11.60
N LYS A 283 3.21 15.28 -12.87
CA LYS A 283 4.61 15.01 -13.20
C LYS A 283 5.45 16.02 -12.39
N THR A 284 6.19 15.56 -11.40
CA THR A 284 7.24 16.37 -10.79
C THR A 284 8.19 16.72 -11.93
N ALA A 285 8.23 17.99 -12.32
CA ALA A 285 9.13 18.47 -13.35
C ALA A 285 10.56 18.21 -12.88
N THR A 286 11.15 17.14 -13.36
CA THR A 286 12.57 16.85 -13.20
C THR A 286 13.30 17.74 -14.18
N THR A 287 14.18 18.59 -13.65
CA THR A 287 15.07 19.45 -14.42
C THR A 287 15.82 18.60 -15.45
N PRO A 288 15.90 19.01 -16.73
CA PRO A 288 16.67 18.28 -17.73
C PRO A 288 18.15 18.41 -17.39
N GLY A 289 18.72 17.37 -16.76
CA GLY A 289 20.12 17.37 -16.35
C GLY A 289 20.59 16.22 -15.45
N GLU A 290 19.71 15.38 -14.90
CA GLU A 290 20.17 14.22 -14.10
C GLU A 290 20.04 12.90 -14.88
N GLU A 291 21.14 12.17 -14.88
CA GLU A 291 21.42 10.97 -15.67
C GLU A 291 20.38 9.85 -15.53
N THR A 292 20.09 9.24 -16.67
CA THR A 292 19.36 8.00 -16.87
C THR A 292 19.90 6.84 -16.03
N GLY A 293 19.02 6.15 -15.29
CA GLY A 293 19.18 4.71 -15.00
C GLY A 293 20.04 4.27 -13.82
N ALA A 294 20.45 5.14 -12.88
CA ALA A 294 21.13 4.67 -11.68
C ALA A 294 20.12 4.14 -10.64
N GLN A 295 20.14 2.82 -10.38
CA GLN A 295 19.51 2.24 -9.18
C GLN A 295 19.89 3.09 -7.96
N LEU A 296 18.89 3.50 -7.18
CA LEU A 296 19.09 4.19 -5.89
C LEU A 296 20.19 3.48 -5.10
N GLY A 297 21.30 4.18 -4.82
CA GLY A 297 22.38 3.63 -4.02
C GLY A 297 21.86 3.10 -2.68
N TRP A 298 22.43 2.00 -2.19
CA TRP A 298 21.95 1.29 -1.00
C TRP A 298 21.77 2.21 0.22
N GLY A 299 22.61 3.23 0.40
CA GLY A 299 22.46 4.22 1.45
C GLY A 299 21.13 5.01 1.37
N LYS A 300 20.77 5.50 0.18
CA LYS A 300 19.52 6.24 -0.04
C LYS A 300 18.29 5.34 0.11
N ARG A 301 18.39 4.07 -0.30
CA ARG A 301 17.34 3.06 -0.11
C ARG A 301 17.11 2.75 1.38
N ILE A 302 18.18 2.56 2.15
CA ILE A 302 18.09 2.36 3.61
C ILE A 302 17.50 3.60 4.28
N GLN A 303 17.97 4.79 3.92
CA GLN A 303 17.40 6.04 4.45
C GLN A 303 15.90 6.12 4.18
N GLN A 304 15.46 5.89 2.93
CA GLN A 304 14.04 5.90 2.58
C GLN A 304 13.26 4.86 3.39
N ALA A 305 13.79 3.65 3.57
CA ALA A 305 13.15 2.61 4.36
C ALA A 305 13.00 2.99 5.84
N VAL A 306 14.04 3.60 6.43
CA VAL A 306 13.96 4.13 7.80
C VAL A 306 12.86 5.18 7.87
N MET A 307 12.83 6.14 6.93
CA MET A 307 11.81 7.19 6.89
C MET A 307 10.40 6.64 6.72
N THR A 308 10.21 5.58 5.94
CA THR A 308 8.95 4.84 5.87
C THR A 308 8.58 4.26 7.23
N GLY A 309 9.54 3.61 7.91
CA GLY A 309 9.36 3.12 9.28
C GLY A 309 8.86 4.21 10.23
N VAL A 310 9.51 5.38 10.22
CA VAL A 310 9.10 6.55 11.01
C VAL A 310 7.66 6.95 10.68
N SER A 311 7.35 7.15 9.40
CA SER A 311 6.01 7.60 8.98
C SER A 311 4.89 6.65 9.41
N TYR A 312 5.10 5.33 9.30
CA TYR A 312 4.11 4.35 9.75
C TYR A 312 4.08 4.15 11.28
N MET A 313 5.13 4.57 11.99
CA MET A 313 5.16 4.62 13.45
C MET A 313 4.36 5.81 14.01
N VAL A 314 4.37 6.98 13.34
CA VAL A 314 3.72 8.22 13.84
C VAL A 314 2.26 8.02 14.31
N PRO A 315 1.37 7.29 13.59
CA PRO A 315 0.00 7.07 14.06
C PRO A 315 -0.08 6.38 15.43
N PHE A 316 0.84 5.47 15.75
CA PHE A 316 0.90 4.81 17.06
C PHE A 316 1.29 5.80 18.15
N VAL A 317 2.28 6.65 17.89
CA VAL A 317 2.72 7.68 18.81
C VAL A 317 1.58 8.67 19.07
N ALA A 318 0.95 9.17 18.01
CA ALA A 318 -0.15 10.13 18.10
C ALA A 318 -1.36 9.56 18.88
N ALA A 319 -1.80 8.35 18.53
CA ALA A 319 -2.90 7.69 19.23
C ALA A 319 -2.52 7.40 20.70
N GLY A 320 -1.34 6.84 20.94
CA GLY A 320 -0.85 6.49 22.27
C GLY A 320 -0.72 7.70 23.18
N GLY A 321 0.00 8.73 22.75
CA GLY A 321 0.25 9.92 23.55
C GLY A 321 -1.00 10.74 23.82
N LEU A 322 -1.92 10.84 22.86
CA LEU A 322 -3.20 11.53 23.08
C LEU A 322 -4.09 10.76 24.07
N LEU A 323 -4.12 9.42 23.98
CA LEU A 323 -4.88 8.60 24.91
C LEU A 323 -4.28 8.64 26.33
N LEU A 324 -2.94 8.65 26.47
CA LEU A 324 -2.28 8.89 27.77
C LEU A 324 -2.65 10.26 28.33
N ALA A 325 -2.63 11.31 27.50
CA ALA A 325 -3.01 12.66 27.90
C ALA A 325 -4.48 12.75 28.36
N LEU A 326 -5.40 12.09 27.64
CA LEU A 326 -6.80 12.00 28.06
C LEU A 326 -6.94 11.16 29.33
N GLY A 327 -6.11 10.13 29.50
CA GLY A 327 -6.00 9.34 30.72
C GLY A 327 -5.69 10.22 31.94
N PHE A 328 -4.72 11.13 31.83
CA PHE A 328 -4.44 12.13 32.87
C PHE A 328 -5.59 13.13 33.06
N LEU A 329 -6.19 13.62 31.97
CA LEU A 329 -7.28 14.60 32.03
C LEU A 329 -8.51 14.07 32.79
N PHE A 330 -8.88 12.81 32.54
CA PHE A 330 -10.03 12.15 33.17
C PHE A 330 -9.68 11.44 34.48
N GLY A 331 -8.47 10.91 34.61
CA GLY A 331 -8.02 10.10 35.73
C GLY A 331 -7.33 10.84 36.87
N GLY A 332 -6.66 11.97 36.58
CA GLY A 332 -5.71 12.60 37.52
C GLY A 332 -4.24 12.31 37.15
N TYR A 333 -3.30 13.11 37.68
CA TYR A 333 -1.86 12.97 37.38
C TYR A 333 -1.22 11.72 38.02
N ASP A 334 -1.81 11.25 39.11
CA ASP A 334 -1.49 10.01 39.82
C ASP A 334 -1.85 8.73 39.04
N MET A 335 -2.60 8.86 37.94
CA MET A 335 -2.99 7.74 37.07
C MET A 335 -1.80 6.89 36.60
N ALA A 336 -0.64 7.51 36.39
CA ALA A 336 0.59 6.82 35.98
C ALA A 336 1.00 5.70 36.96
N ASN A 337 0.60 5.80 38.23
CA ASN A 337 1.03 4.90 39.28
C ASN A 337 0.15 3.66 39.45
N GLY A 338 -1.08 3.63 38.90
CA GLY A 338 -2.01 2.52 39.15
C GLY A 338 -2.98 2.18 38.02
N TRP A 339 -2.80 2.76 36.83
CA TRP A 339 -3.67 2.53 35.67
C TRP A 339 -3.89 1.04 35.37
N SER A 340 -2.85 0.19 35.51
CA SER A 340 -2.95 -1.23 35.16
C SER A 340 -3.91 -1.95 36.09
N ALA A 341 -3.73 -1.83 37.41
CA ALA A 341 -4.60 -2.44 38.41
C ALA A 341 -6.05 -1.93 38.28
N ILE A 342 -6.23 -0.64 38.03
CA ILE A 342 -7.57 -0.05 37.84
C ILE A 342 -8.21 -0.60 36.55
N ALA A 343 -7.49 -0.60 35.43
CA ALA A 343 -8.02 -1.02 34.13
C ALA A 343 -8.33 -2.52 34.05
N THR A 344 -7.61 -3.38 34.77
CA THR A 344 -7.80 -4.84 34.72
C THR A 344 -8.75 -5.38 35.78
N ASN A 345 -8.86 -4.72 36.95
CA ASN A 345 -9.62 -5.24 38.09
C ASN A 345 -11.00 -4.59 38.26
N HIS A 346 -11.31 -3.55 37.47
CA HIS A 346 -12.57 -2.82 37.53
C HIS A 346 -13.32 -2.87 36.19
N SER A 347 -14.60 -2.51 36.22
CA SER A 347 -15.47 -2.49 35.05
C SER A 347 -16.58 -1.45 35.19
N LEU A 348 -17.40 -1.27 34.17
CA LEU A 348 -18.56 -0.36 34.25
C LEU A 348 -19.60 -0.78 35.32
N THR A 349 -19.59 -2.04 35.75
CA THR A 349 -20.46 -2.55 36.83
C THR A 349 -19.73 -2.66 38.17
N ASN A 350 -18.40 -2.48 38.20
CA ASN A 350 -17.56 -2.51 39.39
C ASN A 350 -16.57 -1.34 39.33
N LEU A 351 -17.03 -0.14 39.68
CA LEU A 351 -16.22 1.08 39.59
C LEU A 351 -15.28 1.21 40.80
N PRO A 352 -14.05 1.74 40.62
CA PRO A 352 -13.07 1.88 41.68
C PRO A 352 -13.48 2.95 42.70
N GLY A 353 -13.08 2.74 43.95
CA GLY A 353 -13.04 3.80 44.96
C GLY A 353 -11.92 4.82 44.69
N ASN A 354 -11.67 5.72 45.64
CA ASN A 354 -10.47 6.56 45.63
C ASN A 354 -9.24 5.81 46.17
N THR A 355 -9.44 4.73 46.93
CA THR A 355 -8.35 3.86 47.38
C THR A 355 -8.37 2.56 46.60
N VAL A 356 -7.27 2.24 45.91
CA VAL A 356 -7.13 1.06 45.06
C VAL A 356 -5.83 0.34 45.44
N GLU A 357 -5.91 -0.99 45.51
CA GLU A 357 -4.72 -1.83 45.70
C GLU A 357 -3.90 -1.87 44.40
N VAL A 358 -2.64 -1.44 44.48
CA VAL A 358 -1.66 -1.46 43.39
C VAL A 358 -0.42 -2.18 43.90
N ASP A 359 -0.03 -3.27 43.23
CA ASP A 359 1.13 -4.09 43.60
C ASP A 359 1.15 -4.54 45.08
N GLY A 360 -0.03 -4.73 45.69
CA GLY A 360 -0.19 -5.16 47.08
C GLY A 360 -0.23 -4.03 48.11
N GLU A 361 -0.12 -2.77 47.67
CA GLU A 361 -0.23 -1.59 48.54
C GLU A 361 -1.49 -0.78 48.23
N MET A 362 -2.14 -0.24 49.26
CA MET A 362 -3.30 0.63 49.09
C MET A 362 -2.86 2.04 48.70
N MET A 363 -3.16 2.45 47.47
CA MET A 363 -2.86 3.78 46.95
C MET A 363 -4.12 4.63 46.89
N GLU A 364 -4.00 5.88 47.33
CA GLU A 364 -5.08 6.86 47.21
C GLU A 364 -4.92 7.70 45.94
N PHE A 365 -6.01 7.80 45.19
CA PHE A 365 -6.12 8.58 43.96
C PHE A 365 -6.99 9.81 44.19
N ALA A 366 -6.66 10.90 43.51
CA ALA A 366 -7.39 12.16 43.55
C ALA A 366 -8.82 12.06 43.00
N ARG A 367 -9.10 11.03 42.20
CA ARG A 367 -10.42 10.76 41.62
C ARG A 367 -10.90 9.36 42.01
N SER A 368 -12.19 9.10 41.79
CA SER A 368 -12.81 7.80 42.00
C SER A 368 -13.92 7.55 40.97
N GLY A 369 -14.50 6.36 41.02
CA GLY A 369 -15.66 5.99 40.22
C GLY A 369 -15.36 5.95 38.71
N PHE A 370 -16.32 6.40 37.91
CA PHE A 370 -16.25 6.32 36.46
C PHE A 370 -15.08 7.12 35.86
N LEU A 371 -14.77 8.30 36.38
CA LEU A 371 -13.69 9.13 35.82
C LEU A 371 -12.31 8.51 36.05
N LEU A 372 -12.08 7.94 37.23
CA LEU A 372 -10.85 7.20 37.52
C LEU A 372 -10.72 5.97 36.60
N TYR A 373 -11.80 5.19 36.45
CA TYR A 373 -11.81 4.03 35.57
C TYR A 373 -11.63 4.39 34.09
N LEU A 374 -12.35 5.40 33.59
CA LEU A 374 -12.21 5.89 32.22
C LEU A 374 -10.78 6.38 31.97
N GLY A 375 -10.22 7.14 32.90
CA GLY A 375 -8.83 7.58 32.85
C GLY A 375 -7.87 6.39 32.74
N ALA A 376 -8.05 5.36 33.55
CA ALA A 376 -7.22 4.16 33.52
C ALA A 376 -7.34 3.36 32.21
N VAL A 377 -8.55 3.21 31.66
CA VAL A 377 -8.77 2.52 30.38
C VAL A 377 -8.12 3.29 29.23
N LEU A 378 -8.28 4.61 29.18
CA LEU A 378 -7.62 5.46 28.20
C LEU A 378 -6.10 5.37 28.32
N PHE A 379 -5.59 5.42 29.56
CA PHE A 379 -4.16 5.30 29.82
C PHE A 379 -3.61 3.92 29.42
N ALA A 380 -4.30 2.83 29.76
CA ALA A 380 -3.94 1.47 29.37
C ALA A 380 -3.90 1.30 27.85
N THR A 381 -4.91 1.83 27.15
CA THR A 381 -4.96 1.82 25.69
C THR A 381 -3.81 2.63 25.09
N GLY A 382 -3.53 3.80 25.68
CA GLY A 382 -2.39 4.64 25.33
C GLY A 382 -1.05 3.92 25.49
N GLN A 383 -0.84 3.24 26.63
CA GLN A 383 0.34 2.43 26.89
C GLN A 383 0.49 1.27 25.90
N GLY A 384 -0.61 0.60 25.56
CA GLY A 384 -0.62 -0.42 24.51
C GLY A 384 -0.14 0.11 23.16
N ALA A 385 -0.63 1.28 22.74
CA ALA A 385 -0.19 1.92 21.50
C ALA A 385 1.28 2.38 21.56
N MET A 386 1.73 2.95 22.69
CA MET A 386 3.13 3.35 22.88
C MET A 386 4.08 2.15 22.84
N GLY A 387 3.67 1.00 23.38
CA GLY A 387 4.45 -0.25 23.33
C GLY A 387 4.74 -0.75 21.91
N PHE A 388 3.93 -0.37 20.93
CA PHE A 388 4.14 -0.73 19.53
C PHE A 388 5.09 0.22 18.78
N ILE A 389 5.52 1.34 19.35
CA ILE A 389 6.34 2.34 18.63
C ILE A 389 7.60 1.71 18.01
N VAL A 390 8.42 1.05 18.84
CA VAL A 390 9.68 0.44 18.39
C VAL A 390 9.43 -0.73 17.44
N ALA A 391 8.38 -1.52 17.69
CA ALA A 391 7.98 -2.63 16.84
C ALA A 391 7.48 -2.18 15.47
N ALA A 392 6.68 -1.11 15.41
CA ALA A 392 6.18 -0.50 14.19
C ALA A 392 7.31 0.13 13.39
N LEU A 393 8.20 0.90 14.03
CA LEU A 393 9.40 1.46 13.37
C LEU A 393 10.20 0.34 12.68
N SER A 394 10.59 -0.68 13.44
CA SER A 394 11.37 -1.81 12.95
C SER A 394 10.63 -2.59 11.84
N GLY A 395 9.35 -2.91 12.06
CA GLY A 395 8.48 -3.63 11.15
C GLY A 395 8.30 -2.94 9.80
N TYR A 396 8.01 -1.64 9.82
CA TYR A 396 7.77 -0.87 8.60
C TYR A 396 9.07 -0.48 7.88
N THR A 397 10.20 -0.35 8.59
CA THR A 397 11.52 -0.28 7.94
C THR A 397 11.86 -1.58 7.23
N ALA A 398 11.65 -2.74 7.87
CA ALA A 398 11.86 -4.03 7.25
C ALA A 398 10.93 -4.25 6.04
N TYR A 399 9.66 -3.84 6.17
CA TYR A 399 8.69 -3.83 5.07
C TYR A 399 9.15 -2.98 3.89
N ALA A 400 9.69 -1.79 4.14
CA ALA A 400 10.16 -0.92 3.07
C ALA A 400 11.36 -1.52 2.31
N LEU A 401 12.19 -2.33 2.97
CA LEU A 401 13.34 -3.00 2.35
C LEU A 401 12.94 -4.29 1.60
N ALA A 402 12.10 -5.12 2.20
CA ALA A 402 11.83 -6.50 1.76
C ALA A 402 10.37 -6.79 1.36
N GLY A 403 9.47 -5.80 1.46
CA GLY A 403 8.04 -5.99 1.25
C GLY A 403 7.35 -6.73 2.40
N ARG A 404 6.16 -7.28 2.13
CA ARG A 404 5.32 -7.97 3.14
C ARG A 404 6.05 -9.05 3.96
N PRO A 405 6.95 -9.87 3.39
CA PRO A 405 7.67 -10.89 4.16
C PRO A 405 8.56 -10.32 5.28
N GLY A 406 8.98 -9.05 5.18
CA GLY A 406 9.78 -8.36 6.18
C GLY A 406 8.99 -7.88 7.40
N ILE A 407 7.65 -7.84 7.33
CA ILE A 407 6.81 -7.27 8.41
C ILE A 407 7.02 -8.05 9.72
N ALA A 408 6.69 -9.35 9.73
CA ALA A 408 6.79 -10.18 10.93
C ALA A 408 8.19 -10.15 11.59
N PRO A 409 9.30 -10.42 10.87
CA PRO A 409 10.62 -10.38 11.48
C PRO A 409 11.03 -8.98 11.96
N GLY A 410 10.60 -7.92 11.27
CA GLY A 410 10.83 -6.55 11.72
C GLY A 410 10.08 -6.24 13.03
N PHE A 411 8.79 -6.60 13.13
CA PHE A 411 8.01 -6.42 14.36
C PHE A 411 8.59 -7.25 15.53
N VAL A 412 8.95 -8.51 15.28
CA VAL A 412 9.62 -9.37 16.26
C VAL A 412 10.94 -8.77 16.71
N GLY A 413 11.78 -8.28 15.79
CA GLY A 413 13.04 -7.63 16.11
C GLY A 413 12.86 -6.36 16.94
N GLY A 414 11.86 -5.54 16.64
CA GLY A 414 11.54 -4.35 17.43
C GLY A 414 11.04 -4.69 18.84
N ALA A 415 10.19 -5.73 18.97
CA ALA A 415 9.76 -6.22 20.28
C ALA A 415 10.93 -6.77 21.11
N ILE A 416 11.85 -7.51 20.49
CA ILE A 416 13.09 -7.98 21.14
C ILE A 416 13.94 -6.78 21.58
N SER A 417 14.04 -5.74 20.76
CA SER A 417 14.81 -4.53 21.09
C SER A 417 14.31 -3.85 22.36
N VAL A 418 12.99 -3.78 22.54
CA VAL A 418 12.39 -3.29 23.79
C VAL A 418 12.71 -4.25 24.95
N ALA A 419 12.47 -5.54 24.77
CA ALA A 419 12.61 -6.55 25.82
C ALA A 419 14.03 -6.64 26.41
N ILE A 420 15.07 -6.39 25.60
CA ILE A 420 16.48 -6.44 26.06
C ILE A 420 17.05 -5.08 26.48
N GLY A 421 16.24 -4.01 26.44
CA GLY A 421 16.68 -2.65 26.79
C GLY A 421 17.45 -1.91 25.68
N ALA A 422 17.48 -2.44 24.45
CA ALA A 422 18.07 -1.76 23.30
C ALA A 422 17.17 -0.65 22.71
N GLY A 423 15.91 -0.55 23.15
CA GLY A 423 15.00 0.56 22.89
C GLY A 423 14.88 0.89 21.39
N PHE A 424 14.82 2.18 21.08
CA PHE A 424 14.64 2.63 19.70
C PHE A 424 15.87 2.38 18.81
N ILE A 425 17.09 2.47 19.34
CA ILE A 425 18.32 2.19 18.56
C ILE A 425 18.30 0.73 18.13
N GLY A 426 17.93 -0.17 19.04
CA GLY A 426 17.66 -1.56 18.72
C GLY A 426 16.63 -1.69 17.62
N GLY A 427 15.48 -1.02 17.73
CA GLY A 427 14.42 -1.04 16.71
C GLY A 427 14.88 -0.59 15.32
N LEU A 428 15.70 0.46 15.24
CA LEU A 428 16.29 0.93 13.99
C LEU A 428 17.24 -0.13 13.38
N VAL A 429 18.13 -0.68 14.20
CA VAL A 429 19.06 -1.73 13.79
C VAL A 429 18.31 -2.98 13.34
N THR A 430 17.32 -3.43 14.11
CA THR A 430 16.54 -4.64 13.77
C THR A 430 15.67 -4.43 12.55
N GLY A 431 15.13 -3.23 12.30
CA GLY A 431 14.36 -2.95 11.10
C GLY A 431 15.20 -3.07 9.83
N ILE A 432 16.40 -2.51 9.86
CA ILE A 432 17.37 -2.62 8.75
C ILE A 432 17.83 -4.07 8.61
N LEU A 433 18.26 -4.71 9.72
CA LEU A 433 18.76 -6.09 9.73
C LEU A 433 17.72 -7.08 9.22
N ALA A 434 16.49 -7.02 9.75
CA ALA A 434 15.38 -7.87 9.33
C ALA A 434 15.03 -7.64 7.86
N GLY A 435 14.99 -6.38 7.40
CA GLY A 435 14.75 -6.05 6.00
C GLY A 435 15.82 -6.60 5.06
N LEU A 436 17.10 -6.46 5.41
CA LEU A 436 18.20 -6.95 4.58
C LEU A 436 18.24 -8.49 4.54
N ILE A 437 18.06 -9.16 5.69
CA ILE A 437 18.00 -10.62 5.74
C ILE A 437 16.79 -11.15 4.98
N ALA A 438 15.61 -10.55 5.17
CA ALA A 438 14.40 -10.97 4.45
C ALA A 438 14.55 -10.79 2.94
N ALA A 439 15.15 -9.67 2.49
CA ALA A 439 15.45 -9.44 1.08
C ALA A 439 16.48 -10.45 0.54
N TRP A 440 17.50 -10.79 1.33
CA TRP A 440 18.50 -11.79 0.97
C TRP A 440 17.88 -13.19 0.82
N ILE A 441 17.09 -13.64 1.78
CA ILE A 441 16.38 -14.94 1.71
C ILE A 441 15.39 -14.93 0.54
N GLY A 442 14.70 -13.82 0.32
CA GLY A 442 13.78 -13.63 -0.81
C GLY A 442 14.46 -13.70 -2.19
N SER A 443 15.79 -13.51 -2.26
CA SER A 443 16.55 -13.62 -3.50
C SER A 443 16.95 -15.06 -3.87
N TRP A 444 16.69 -16.03 -2.98
CA TRP A 444 17.05 -17.43 -3.22
C TRP A 444 16.25 -18.04 -4.37
N LYS A 445 16.95 -18.72 -5.28
CA LYS A 445 16.32 -19.48 -6.37
C LYS A 445 15.80 -20.81 -5.82
N VAL A 446 14.48 -20.91 -5.63
CA VAL A 446 13.82 -22.12 -5.11
C VAL A 446 12.91 -22.79 -6.15
N PRO A 447 12.71 -24.12 -6.08
CA PRO A 447 11.76 -24.83 -6.93
C PRO A 447 10.33 -24.27 -6.81
N ARG A 448 9.54 -24.33 -7.88
CA ARG A 448 8.16 -23.78 -7.94
C ARG A 448 7.25 -24.22 -6.79
N VAL A 449 7.44 -25.43 -6.27
CA VAL A 449 6.64 -25.97 -5.15
C VAL A 449 6.87 -25.18 -3.85
N VAL A 450 8.06 -24.60 -3.68
CA VAL A 450 8.47 -23.87 -2.47
C VAL A 450 8.22 -22.36 -2.61
N GLN A 451 8.08 -21.84 -3.83
CA GLN A 451 7.92 -20.40 -4.09
C GLN A 451 6.74 -19.77 -3.33
N SER A 452 5.61 -20.47 -3.21
CA SER A 452 4.44 -19.97 -2.45
C SER A 452 4.66 -19.97 -0.94
N LEU A 453 5.55 -20.83 -0.42
CA LEU A 453 5.91 -20.89 1.00
C LEU A 453 6.95 -19.83 1.39
N MET A 454 7.70 -19.29 0.43
CA MET A 454 8.74 -18.28 0.67
C MET A 454 8.22 -17.06 1.44
N PRO A 455 7.25 -16.28 0.92
CA PRO A 455 6.79 -15.07 1.58
C PRO A 455 5.92 -15.33 2.82
N VAL A 456 5.30 -16.51 2.93
CA VAL A 456 4.31 -16.83 3.98
C VAL A 456 4.97 -17.45 5.21
N VAL A 457 5.91 -18.37 5.02
CA VAL A 457 6.47 -19.17 6.12
C VAL A 457 7.99 -19.03 6.18
N ILE A 458 8.69 -19.26 5.08
CA ILE A 458 10.15 -19.45 5.10
C ILE A 458 10.87 -18.14 5.43
N ILE A 459 10.57 -17.06 4.69
CA ILE A 459 11.20 -15.76 4.92
C ILE A 459 10.86 -15.24 6.33
N PRO A 460 9.59 -15.18 6.77
CA PRO A 460 9.27 -14.74 8.12
C PRO A 460 9.95 -15.56 9.22
N LEU A 461 9.93 -16.89 9.12
CA LEU A 461 10.50 -17.79 10.13
C LEU A 461 12.03 -17.65 10.23
N LEU A 462 12.73 -17.82 9.11
CA LEU A 462 14.18 -17.80 9.09
C LEU A 462 14.73 -16.41 9.43
N THR A 463 14.10 -15.36 8.91
CA THR A 463 14.52 -13.98 9.24
C THR A 463 14.32 -13.72 10.73
N SER A 464 13.18 -14.09 11.32
CA SER A 464 12.92 -13.87 12.74
C SER A 464 13.90 -14.66 13.62
N LEU A 465 14.20 -15.90 13.24
CA LEU A 465 15.19 -16.72 13.93
C LEU A 465 16.58 -16.07 13.90
N VAL A 466 17.05 -15.65 12.73
CA VAL A 466 18.37 -15.03 12.59
C VAL A 466 18.42 -13.70 13.34
N VAL A 467 17.42 -12.84 13.20
CA VAL A 467 17.34 -11.56 13.93
C VAL A 467 17.34 -11.80 15.44
N GLY A 468 16.55 -12.76 15.92
CA GLY A 468 16.51 -13.13 17.34
C GLY A 468 17.86 -13.64 17.85
N LEU A 469 18.50 -14.55 17.13
CA LEU A 469 19.83 -15.07 17.50
C LEU A 469 20.88 -13.95 17.53
N VAL A 470 20.90 -13.09 16.51
CA VAL A 470 21.84 -11.96 16.45
C VAL A 470 21.60 -11.00 17.60
N MET A 471 20.34 -10.67 17.92
CA MET A 471 20.02 -9.75 19.01
C MET A 471 20.32 -10.35 20.39
N TYR A 472 19.90 -11.59 20.67
CA TYR A 472 20.13 -12.18 21.99
C TYR A 472 21.59 -12.61 22.23
N LEU A 473 22.30 -13.07 21.20
CA LEU A 473 23.65 -13.62 21.36
C LEU A 473 24.78 -12.60 21.13
N LEU A 474 24.55 -11.58 20.29
CA LEU A 474 25.62 -10.69 19.85
C LEU A 474 25.33 -9.21 20.12
N LEU A 475 24.24 -8.67 19.57
CA LEU A 475 24.03 -7.21 19.50
C LEU A 475 23.28 -6.63 20.69
N GLY A 476 22.50 -7.42 21.41
CA GLY A 476 21.57 -6.93 22.43
C GLY A 476 22.24 -6.15 23.55
N ARG A 477 23.28 -6.74 24.17
CA ARG A 477 24.02 -6.10 25.26
C ARG A 477 24.76 -4.82 24.81
N PRO A 478 25.51 -4.81 23.69
CA PRO A 478 26.11 -3.59 23.18
C PRO A 478 25.09 -2.48 22.90
N LEU A 479 23.95 -2.81 22.27
CA LEU A 479 22.93 -1.82 21.93
C LEU A 479 22.22 -1.28 23.17
N ALA A 480 21.93 -2.13 24.15
CA ALA A 480 21.39 -1.69 25.45
C ALA A 480 22.38 -0.78 26.19
N TRP A 481 23.69 -1.11 26.18
CA TRP A 481 24.71 -0.25 26.76
C TRP A 481 24.78 1.12 26.09
N ILE A 482 24.67 1.19 24.77
CA ILE A 482 24.60 2.46 24.03
C ILE A 482 23.35 3.25 24.45
N MET A 483 22.20 2.58 24.53
CA MET A 483 20.95 3.23 24.95
C MET A 483 21.05 3.81 26.35
N THR A 484 21.49 3.03 27.34
CA THR A 484 21.63 3.50 28.73
C THR A 484 22.64 4.62 28.81
N SER A 485 23.78 4.52 28.11
CA SER A 485 24.79 5.59 28.09
C SER A 485 24.24 6.89 27.48
N LEU A 486 23.41 6.77 26.44
CA LEU A 486 22.73 7.92 25.83
C LEU A 486 21.71 8.53 26.79
N GLN A 487 20.93 7.72 27.49
CA GLN A 487 19.97 8.16 28.51
C GLN A 487 20.67 8.85 29.67
N ASP A 488 21.75 8.27 30.19
CA ASP A 488 22.54 8.86 31.27
C ASP A 488 23.16 10.20 30.82
N TRP A 489 23.66 10.27 29.59
CA TRP A 489 24.19 11.51 29.04
C TRP A 489 23.11 12.59 28.93
N LEU A 490 21.96 12.27 28.32
CA LEU A 490 20.83 13.20 28.18
C LEU A 490 20.26 13.62 29.55
N GLY A 491 20.10 12.68 30.47
CA GLY A 491 19.62 12.94 31.84
C GLY A 491 20.61 13.74 32.68
N SER A 492 21.91 13.67 32.39
CA SER A 492 22.93 14.51 33.03
C SER A 492 22.96 15.95 32.50
N MET A 493 22.28 16.23 31.38
CA MET A 493 22.25 17.58 30.80
C MET A 493 21.49 18.52 31.72
N SER A 494 22.16 19.58 32.19
CA SER A 494 21.55 20.63 33.00
C SER A 494 22.09 21.99 32.58
N GLY A 495 21.30 23.04 32.81
CA GLY A 495 21.68 24.41 32.49
C GLY A 495 22.00 24.61 31.00
N SER A 496 23.24 24.97 30.69
CA SER A 496 23.65 25.41 29.34
C SER A 496 23.65 24.30 28.28
N SER A 497 23.95 23.05 28.64
CA SER A 497 23.99 21.94 27.67
C SER A 497 22.59 21.59 27.17
N ALA A 498 21.59 21.56 28.06
CA ALA A 498 20.17 21.38 27.70
C ALA A 498 19.69 22.45 26.73
N VAL A 499 20.07 23.72 26.95
CA VAL A 499 19.76 24.84 26.05
C VAL A 499 20.39 24.65 24.66
N VAL A 500 21.65 24.20 24.60
CA VAL A 500 22.32 23.91 23.32
C VAL A 500 21.61 22.80 22.56
N LEU A 501 21.18 21.72 23.24
CA LEU A 501 20.38 20.67 22.61
C LEU A 501 19.06 21.22 22.08
N GLY A 502 18.39 22.07 22.86
CA GLY A 502 17.17 22.77 22.43
C GLY A 502 17.38 23.58 21.15
N ILE A 503 18.48 24.34 21.06
CA ILE A 503 18.87 25.08 19.85
C ILE A 503 19.00 24.13 18.67
N ILE A 504 19.75 23.03 18.81
CA ILE A 504 19.98 22.07 17.73
C ILE A 504 18.65 21.47 17.25
N LEU A 505 17.80 21.01 18.16
CA LEU A 505 16.49 20.45 17.84
C LEU A 505 15.58 21.48 17.15
N GLY A 506 15.59 22.72 17.64
CA GLY A 506 14.85 23.83 17.05
C GLY A 506 15.31 24.16 15.62
N LEU A 507 16.62 24.16 15.38
CA LEU A 507 17.20 24.34 14.04
C LEU A 507 16.76 23.21 13.10
N MET A 508 16.86 21.96 13.56
CA MET A 508 16.49 20.78 12.74
C MET A 508 15.02 20.79 12.36
N MET A 509 14.13 21.14 13.30
CA MET A 509 12.68 21.20 13.03
C MET A 509 12.31 22.24 11.99
N CYS A 510 13.02 23.36 11.92
CA CYS A 510 12.72 24.43 10.97
C CYS A 510 13.53 24.38 9.67
N PHE A 511 14.46 23.44 9.53
CA PHE A 511 15.42 23.40 8.41
C PHE A 511 14.73 23.11 7.06
N ASP A 512 13.85 22.13 7.01
CA ASP A 512 13.21 21.66 5.77
C ASP A 512 11.70 21.46 5.88
N LEU A 513 11.07 22.02 6.93
CA LEU A 513 9.61 22.19 7.07
C LEU A 513 8.79 20.90 6.82
N GLY A 514 9.24 19.79 7.41
CA GLY A 514 8.64 18.45 7.24
C GLY A 514 9.45 17.52 6.33
N GLY A 515 10.62 17.96 5.87
CA GLY A 515 11.59 17.15 5.15
C GLY A 515 12.37 16.16 6.04
N PRO A 516 13.44 15.54 5.51
CA PRO A 516 14.22 14.53 6.22
C PRO A 516 14.83 14.97 7.56
N VAL A 517 15.32 16.22 7.67
CA VAL A 517 15.99 16.73 8.88
C VAL A 517 14.98 16.98 9.99
N ASN A 518 13.85 17.63 9.68
CA ASN A 518 12.73 17.80 10.60
C ASN A 518 12.23 16.45 11.10
N LYS A 519 11.98 15.51 10.18
CA LYS A 519 11.51 14.16 10.53
C LYS A 519 12.54 13.36 11.34
N ALA A 520 13.83 13.60 11.18
CA ALA A 520 14.86 12.99 12.01
C ALA A 520 14.83 13.53 13.45
N ALA A 521 14.67 14.84 13.63
CA ALA A 521 14.46 15.43 14.97
C ALA A 521 13.16 14.93 15.61
N TYR A 522 12.07 14.83 14.82
CA TYR A 522 10.81 14.28 15.28
C TYR A 522 10.90 12.80 15.65
N LEU A 523 11.60 11.99 14.85
CA LEU A 523 11.88 10.59 15.18
C LEU A 523 12.63 10.50 16.49
N PHE A 524 13.70 11.28 16.67
CA PHE A 524 14.50 11.25 17.90
C PHE A 524 13.62 11.57 19.13
N ALA A 525 12.79 12.59 19.06
CA ALA A 525 11.88 12.97 20.13
C ALA A 525 10.81 11.91 20.43
N THR A 526 10.10 11.44 19.40
CA THR A 526 9.01 10.47 19.56
C THR A 526 9.50 9.08 19.98
N ALA A 527 10.68 8.68 19.52
CA ALA A 527 11.33 7.45 19.96
C ALA A 527 11.71 7.52 21.45
N GLY A 528 12.20 8.68 21.90
CA GLY A 528 12.49 8.93 23.32
C GLY A 528 11.26 8.81 24.21
N LEU A 529 10.05 9.13 23.74
CA LEU A 529 8.84 8.98 24.56
C LEU A 529 8.59 7.56 25.08
N SER A 530 9.13 6.54 24.41
CA SER A 530 9.02 5.15 24.87
C SER A 530 9.79 4.85 26.16
N THR A 531 10.78 5.67 26.52
CA THR A 531 11.56 5.53 27.76
C THR A 531 10.94 6.30 28.92
N GLY A 532 10.14 7.33 28.63
CA GLY A 532 9.36 8.08 29.62
C GLY A 532 10.18 8.92 30.60
N ASP A 533 11.48 9.10 30.36
CA ASP A 533 12.35 9.93 31.20
C ASP A 533 12.15 11.43 30.94
N GLU A 534 12.53 12.24 31.93
CA GLU A 534 12.34 13.69 31.92
C GLU A 534 13.01 14.37 30.70
N ALA A 535 14.21 13.95 30.33
CA ALA A 535 14.92 14.52 29.18
C ALA A 535 14.18 14.22 27.87
N SER A 536 13.66 13.01 27.72
CA SER A 536 12.83 12.61 26.56
C SER A 536 11.53 13.44 26.47
N LEU A 537 10.87 13.72 27.59
CA LEU A 537 9.70 14.60 27.61
C LEU A 537 10.06 16.03 27.20
N GLN A 538 11.21 16.55 27.65
CA GLN A 538 11.67 17.90 27.32
C GLN A 538 12.07 18.05 25.85
N ILE A 539 12.74 17.04 25.30
CA ILE A 539 13.05 16.93 23.87
C ILE A 539 11.75 16.97 23.05
N MET A 540 10.71 16.23 23.47
CA MET A 540 9.44 16.22 22.76
C MET A 540 8.73 17.58 22.78
N ALA A 541 8.64 18.24 23.94
CA ALA A 541 8.05 19.57 24.03
C ALA A 541 8.75 20.58 23.13
N THR A 542 10.09 20.54 23.13
CA THR A 542 10.96 21.40 22.33
C THR A 542 10.72 21.20 20.84
N VAL A 543 10.74 19.96 20.38
CA VAL A 543 10.48 19.60 18.98
C VAL A 543 9.08 20.02 18.55
N MET A 544 8.08 19.78 19.40
CA MET A 544 6.71 20.17 19.11
C MET A 544 6.56 21.70 19.02
N ALA A 545 7.08 22.46 19.99
CA ALA A 545 7.02 23.91 19.98
C ALA A 545 7.73 24.49 18.74
N ALA A 546 8.94 24.00 18.43
CA ALA A 546 9.73 24.51 17.33
C ALA A 546 9.06 24.29 15.97
N GLY A 547 8.48 23.12 15.71
CA GLY A 547 7.80 22.87 14.43
C GLY A 547 6.47 23.64 14.25
N MET A 548 5.91 24.22 15.32
CA MET A 548 4.76 25.13 15.22
C MET A 548 5.16 26.53 14.75
N VAL A 549 6.42 26.95 14.97
CA VAL A 549 6.89 28.31 14.66
C VAL A 549 6.70 28.71 13.19
N PRO A 550 7.12 27.90 12.20
CA PRO A 550 7.13 28.37 10.81
C PRO A 550 5.78 28.83 10.24
N PRO A 551 4.71 28.00 10.28
CA PRO A 551 3.42 28.39 9.73
C PRO A 551 2.75 29.56 10.48
N ILE A 552 2.96 29.67 11.81
CA ILE A 552 2.44 30.79 12.61
C ILE A 552 3.18 32.09 12.25
N ALA A 553 4.50 32.04 12.17
CA ALA A 553 5.33 33.20 11.83
C ALA A 553 5.04 33.72 10.42
N MET A 554 4.88 32.83 9.43
CA MET A 554 4.55 33.24 8.06
C MET A 554 3.15 33.86 7.98
N SER A 555 2.16 33.29 8.67
CA SER A 555 0.83 33.90 8.77
C SER A 555 0.91 35.31 9.36
N LEU A 556 1.60 35.47 10.50
CA LEU A 556 1.76 36.77 11.15
C LEU A 556 2.51 37.78 10.27
N ALA A 557 3.57 37.35 9.57
CA ALA A 557 4.33 38.21 8.66
C ALA A 557 3.46 38.72 7.50
N THR A 558 2.60 37.87 6.93
CA THR A 558 1.66 38.29 5.86
C THR A 558 0.62 39.30 6.35
N ILE A 559 0.18 39.20 7.61
CA ILE A 559 -0.77 40.15 8.22
C ILE A 559 -0.08 41.49 8.51
N LEU A 560 1.11 41.47 9.12
CA LEU A 560 1.81 42.69 9.53
C LEU A 560 2.38 43.50 8.36
N ARG A 561 2.79 42.81 7.29
CA ARG A 561 3.47 43.41 6.13
C ARG A 561 3.04 42.76 4.81
N ALA A 562 1.73 42.73 4.54
CA ALA A 562 1.15 42.13 3.33
C ALA A 562 1.85 42.51 2.03
N ARG A 563 2.32 43.77 1.89
CA ARG A 563 3.01 44.28 0.69
C ARG A 563 4.34 43.57 0.36
N LEU A 564 4.93 42.85 1.32
CA LEU A 564 6.16 42.06 1.11
C LEU A 564 5.89 40.65 0.58
N PHE A 565 4.62 40.31 0.35
CA PHE A 565 4.17 38.98 -0.06
C PHE A 565 3.27 39.08 -1.29
N THR A 566 3.37 38.07 -2.15
CA THR A 566 2.46 37.91 -3.29
C THR A 566 1.02 37.66 -2.83
N PRO A 567 0.00 37.91 -3.67
CA PRO A 567 -1.39 37.59 -3.33
C PRO A 567 -1.60 36.11 -2.95
N ALA A 568 -0.90 35.18 -3.63
CA ALA A 568 -0.95 33.76 -3.31
C ALA A 568 -0.37 33.45 -1.92
N GLU A 569 0.77 34.06 -1.57
CA GLU A 569 1.35 33.96 -0.22
C GLU A 569 0.41 34.57 0.84
N GLN A 570 -0.26 35.69 0.56
CA GLN A 570 -1.23 36.30 1.47
C GLN A 570 -2.45 35.39 1.72
N GLU A 571 -3.00 34.77 0.66
CA GLU A 571 -4.10 33.81 0.80
C GLU A 571 -3.68 32.58 1.61
N ASN A 572 -2.49 32.01 1.32
CA ASN A 572 -1.94 30.90 2.11
C ASN A 572 -1.72 31.29 3.58
N GLY A 573 -1.36 32.55 3.84
CA GLY A 573 -1.14 33.08 5.19
C GLY A 573 -2.40 33.06 6.06
N LYS A 574 -3.59 33.23 5.48
CA LYS A 574 -4.87 33.29 6.23
C LYS A 574 -5.20 31.99 6.97
N SER A 575 -4.80 30.84 6.43
CA SER A 575 -5.08 29.52 7.00
C SER A 575 -3.87 28.89 7.70
N SER A 576 -2.65 29.35 7.42
CA SER A 576 -1.41 28.76 7.94
C SER A 576 -1.29 28.79 9.48
N TRP A 577 -1.81 29.82 10.16
CA TRP A 577 -1.72 29.89 11.63
C TRP A 577 -2.41 28.71 12.32
N LEU A 578 -3.55 28.25 11.80
CA LEU A 578 -4.32 27.15 12.39
C LEU A 578 -3.59 25.82 12.24
N LEU A 579 -2.97 25.59 11.08
CA LEU A 579 -2.07 24.45 10.85
C LEU A 579 -0.91 24.47 11.84
N GLY A 580 -0.30 25.65 12.04
CA GLY A 580 0.74 25.84 13.03
C GLY A 580 0.30 25.55 14.45
N LEU A 581 -0.89 25.99 14.86
CA LEU A 581 -1.45 25.66 16.16
C LEU A 581 -1.65 24.15 16.37
N ALA A 582 -1.85 23.39 15.30
CA ALA A 582 -1.96 21.93 15.34
C ALA A 582 -0.61 21.19 15.24
N PHE A 583 0.53 21.89 15.25
CA PHE A 583 1.86 21.33 14.99
C PHE A 583 1.98 20.72 13.58
N ILE A 584 1.47 21.43 12.57
CA ILE A 584 1.56 21.08 11.15
C ILE A 584 2.43 22.14 10.45
N SER A 585 3.71 21.82 10.24
CA SER A 585 4.72 22.73 9.67
C SER A 585 4.53 23.03 8.18
N GLU A 586 3.73 22.22 7.50
CA GLU A 586 3.50 22.23 6.05
C GLU A 586 2.85 23.54 5.56
N GLY A 587 2.16 24.26 6.44
CA GLY A 587 1.64 25.60 6.13
C GLY A 587 2.72 26.60 5.70
N ALA A 588 3.98 26.37 6.06
CA ALA A 588 5.11 27.22 5.65
C ALA A 588 5.77 26.80 4.32
N ILE A 589 5.49 25.59 3.79
CA ILE A 589 6.12 25.07 2.58
C ILE A 589 5.91 25.99 1.37
N PRO A 590 4.71 26.50 1.07
CA PRO A 590 4.50 27.36 -0.10
C PRO A 590 5.37 28.63 -0.07
N PHE A 591 5.63 29.17 1.13
CA PHE A 591 6.48 30.34 1.32
C PHE A 591 7.95 30.03 1.14
N ALA A 592 8.42 28.90 1.71
CA ALA A 592 9.80 28.47 1.57
C ALA A 592 10.14 28.03 0.14
N ALA A 593 9.19 27.42 -0.57
CA ALA A 593 9.36 27.09 -1.98
C ALA A 593 9.48 28.35 -2.86
N ALA A 594 8.74 29.40 -2.53
CA ALA A 594 8.80 30.67 -3.25
C ALA A 594 10.04 31.52 -2.90
N ASP A 595 10.51 31.47 -1.65
CA ASP A 595 11.59 32.33 -1.15
C ASP A 595 12.48 31.63 -0.09
N PRO A 596 13.23 30.58 -0.47
CA PRO A 596 13.90 29.70 0.48
C PRO A 596 14.99 30.40 1.28
N LEU A 597 15.76 31.30 0.66
CA LEU A 597 16.91 31.97 1.27
C LEU A 597 16.52 32.93 2.39
N ARG A 598 15.29 33.47 2.37
CA ARG A 598 14.81 34.40 3.40
C ARG A 598 13.93 33.69 4.42
N VAL A 599 13.09 32.76 3.97
CA VAL A 599 12.16 32.05 4.84
C VAL A 599 12.89 31.06 5.73
N ILE A 600 13.65 30.11 5.17
CA ILE A 600 14.24 29.00 5.94
C ILE A 600 15.16 29.52 7.07
N PRO A 601 16.14 30.42 6.83
CA PRO A 601 16.99 30.91 7.91
C PRO A 601 16.23 31.67 9.01
N SER A 602 15.17 32.41 8.65
CA SER A 602 14.32 33.10 9.62
C SER A 602 13.54 32.12 10.49
N MET A 603 13.03 31.04 9.88
CA MET A 603 12.32 29.98 10.60
C MET A 603 13.27 29.22 11.52
N MET A 604 14.48 28.90 11.04
CA MET A 604 15.53 28.27 11.85
C MET A 604 15.92 29.13 13.07
N LEU A 605 16.03 30.45 12.91
CA LEU A 605 16.35 31.35 14.01
C LEU A 605 15.27 31.35 15.12
N GLY A 606 13.99 31.38 14.74
CA GLY A 606 12.90 31.28 15.71
C GLY A 606 12.78 29.88 16.30
N GLY A 607 12.98 28.83 15.52
CA GLY A 607 13.05 27.44 16.00
C GLY A 607 14.15 27.28 17.06
N ALA A 608 15.36 27.79 16.80
CA ALA A 608 16.46 27.80 17.76
C ALA A 608 16.10 28.55 19.05
N THR A 609 15.42 29.68 18.93
CA THR A 609 14.96 30.49 20.07
C THR A 609 13.91 29.73 20.89
N THR A 610 12.91 29.13 20.24
CA THR A 610 11.90 28.30 20.90
C THR A 610 12.54 27.12 21.60
N GLY A 611 13.45 26.41 20.95
CA GLY A 611 14.10 25.26 21.55
C GLY A 611 14.99 25.63 22.74
N ALA A 612 15.73 26.75 22.64
CA ALA A 612 16.53 27.28 23.74
C ALA A 612 15.68 27.59 24.97
N ILE A 613 14.57 28.32 24.79
CA ILE A 613 13.68 28.72 25.88
C ILE A 613 12.93 27.51 26.46
N SER A 614 12.46 26.59 25.61
CA SER A 614 11.77 25.38 26.04
C SER A 614 12.63 24.53 26.98
N MET A 615 13.88 24.27 26.58
CA MET A 615 14.82 23.51 27.42
C MET A 615 15.28 24.30 28.65
N ALA A 616 15.45 25.63 28.55
CA ALA A 616 15.82 26.46 29.70
C ALA A 616 14.75 26.47 30.80
N LEU A 617 13.48 26.40 30.41
CA LEU A 617 12.34 26.37 31.32
C LEU A 617 11.95 24.95 31.75
N GLY A 618 12.67 23.91 31.30
CA GLY A 618 12.40 22.52 31.65
C GLY A 618 11.01 22.05 31.20
N VAL A 619 10.55 22.50 30.04
CA VAL A 619 9.21 22.16 29.54
C VAL A 619 9.20 20.75 29.00
N GLY A 620 8.36 19.87 29.55
CA GLY A 620 8.13 18.50 29.09
C GLY A 620 6.77 18.32 28.41
N SER A 621 6.69 17.39 27.45
CA SER A 621 5.43 17.01 26.79
C SER A 621 5.26 15.50 26.76
N ARG A 622 4.13 15.05 27.29
CA ARG A 622 3.71 13.64 27.25
C ARG A 622 2.98 13.28 25.96
N ALA A 623 2.50 14.30 25.24
CA ALA A 623 1.89 14.17 23.93
C ALA A 623 2.91 14.47 22.81
N PRO A 624 2.99 13.64 21.77
CA PRO A 624 3.90 13.83 20.63
C PRO A 624 3.36 14.74 19.54
N HIS A 625 2.07 15.08 19.60
CA HIS A 625 1.35 15.81 18.56
C HIS A 625 0.08 16.45 19.13
N GLY A 626 -0.62 17.26 18.32
CA GLY A 626 -1.82 18.02 18.71
C GLY A 626 -1.56 19.50 18.96
N GLY A 627 -0.30 19.93 19.10
CA GLY A 627 0.07 21.34 19.28
C GLY A 627 -0.66 21.99 20.46
N ILE A 628 -1.27 23.15 20.26
CA ILE A 628 -2.00 23.88 21.30
C ILE A 628 -3.20 23.08 21.83
N PHE A 629 -3.76 22.19 21.01
CA PHE A 629 -4.94 21.40 21.37
C PHE A 629 -4.64 20.26 22.34
N VAL A 630 -3.38 20.10 22.79
CA VAL A 630 -2.99 19.15 23.84
C VAL A 630 -2.22 19.85 24.95
N ILE A 631 -2.44 21.15 25.15
CA ILE A 631 -1.68 21.96 26.13
C ILE A 631 -1.71 21.39 27.56
N TRP A 632 -2.77 20.66 27.94
CA TRP A 632 -2.87 19.98 29.23
C TRP A 632 -1.90 18.80 29.40
N ALA A 633 -1.28 18.32 28.33
CA ALA A 633 -0.25 17.29 28.34
C ALA A 633 1.17 17.85 28.45
N ILE A 634 1.30 19.17 28.61
CA ILE A 634 2.57 19.91 28.60
C ILE A 634 2.79 20.58 29.97
N GLU A 635 3.99 20.44 30.51
CA GLU A 635 4.32 20.88 31.86
C GLU A 635 5.73 21.51 31.93
N PRO A 636 5.89 22.76 32.39
CA PRO A 636 4.83 23.75 32.60
C PRO A 636 4.28 24.30 31.27
N TRP A 637 2.95 24.28 31.10
CA TRP A 637 2.28 24.79 29.90
C TRP A 637 2.59 26.27 29.60
N TRP A 638 2.76 27.10 30.63
CA TRP A 638 3.05 28.52 30.45
C TRP A 638 4.44 28.75 29.87
N GLY A 639 5.43 27.94 30.26
CA GLY A 639 6.80 28.03 29.75
C GLY A 639 6.85 27.67 28.28
N TRP A 640 6.08 26.66 27.89
CA TRP A 640 5.91 26.26 26.51
C TRP A 640 5.33 27.37 25.62
N LEU A 641 4.29 28.06 26.11
CA LEU A 641 3.71 29.21 25.39
C LEU A 641 4.70 30.36 25.22
N ILE A 642 5.49 30.66 26.26
CA ILE A 642 6.54 31.69 26.18
C ILE A 642 7.55 31.31 25.09
N ALA A 643 8.02 30.06 25.07
CA ALA A 643 8.96 29.57 24.06
C ALA A 643 8.41 29.68 22.63
N LEU A 644 7.15 29.29 22.43
CA LEU A 644 6.47 29.36 21.14
C LEU A 644 6.29 30.80 20.65
N ILE A 645 5.81 31.69 21.53
CA ILE A 645 5.58 33.11 21.21
C ILE A 645 6.90 33.80 20.89
N ALA A 646 7.94 33.56 21.68
CA ALA A 646 9.26 34.16 21.48
C ALA A 646 9.87 33.77 20.13
N GLY A 647 9.89 32.47 19.80
CA GLY A 647 10.41 32.03 18.50
C GLY A 647 9.57 32.50 17.33
N THR A 648 8.24 32.50 17.46
CA THR A 648 7.32 33.06 16.45
C THR A 648 7.61 34.54 16.20
N ALA A 649 7.79 35.33 17.26
CA ALA A 649 8.14 36.75 17.15
C ALA A 649 9.49 36.94 16.46
N VAL A 650 10.51 36.18 16.86
CA VAL A 650 11.85 36.22 16.24
C VAL A 650 11.79 35.87 14.75
N SER A 651 11.14 34.76 14.38
CA SER A 651 10.99 34.37 12.97
C SER A 651 10.21 35.40 12.16
N THR A 652 9.14 35.96 12.71
CA THR A 652 8.32 36.99 12.05
C THR A 652 9.13 38.25 11.78
N ILE A 653 9.86 38.73 12.80
CA ILE A 653 10.71 39.93 12.68
C ILE A 653 11.83 39.67 11.67
N ALA A 654 12.49 38.51 11.75
CA ALA A 654 13.58 38.14 10.86
C ALA A 654 13.14 38.06 9.40
N VAL A 655 12.02 37.38 9.09
CA VAL A 655 11.56 37.22 7.71
C VAL A 655 11.08 38.55 7.11
N VAL A 656 10.40 39.38 7.92
CA VAL A 656 9.99 40.73 7.50
C VAL A 656 11.22 41.60 7.23
N ALA A 657 12.21 41.60 8.12
CA ALA A 657 13.44 42.35 7.93
C ALA A 657 14.20 41.89 6.68
N LEU A 658 14.39 40.58 6.49
CA LEU A 658 15.07 40.04 5.31
C LEU A 658 14.34 40.39 4.02
N LYS A 659 13.01 40.26 3.97
CA LYS A 659 12.23 40.64 2.78
C LYS A 659 12.22 42.15 2.53
N GLN A 660 12.35 42.97 3.58
CA GLN A 660 12.39 44.44 3.46
C GLN A 660 13.78 44.95 3.01
N PHE A 661 14.87 44.38 3.51
CA PHE A 661 16.24 44.80 3.19
C PHE A 661 16.84 44.05 1.99
N TRP A 662 16.27 42.92 1.61
CA TRP A 662 16.61 42.18 0.40
C TRP A 662 15.36 41.98 -0.46
N PRO A 663 14.89 43.00 -1.20
CA PRO A 663 13.63 42.96 -1.93
C PRO A 663 13.57 41.83 -2.97
N ASN A 664 12.39 41.25 -3.13
CA ASN A 664 12.13 40.21 -4.13
C ASN A 664 11.45 40.83 -5.36
N LYS A 665 12.16 40.85 -6.50
CA LYS A 665 11.67 41.40 -7.77
C LYS A 665 10.37 40.74 -8.26
N ALA A 666 10.10 39.48 -7.90
CA ALA A 666 8.85 38.79 -8.25
C ALA A 666 7.65 39.33 -7.46
N VAL A 667 7.86 39.73 -6.19
CA VAL A 667 6.84 40.38 -5.37
C VAL A 667 6.58 41.80 -5.88
N GLU A 668 7.62 42.53 -6.27
CA GLU A 668 7.51 43.86 -6.88
C GLU A 668 6.72 43.81 -8.20
N ALA A 669 6.99 42.82 -9.05
CA ALA A 669 6.26 42.60 -10.29
C ALA A 669 4.79 42.21 -10.06
N ALA A 670 4.51 41.34 -9.09
CA ALA A 670 3.15 40.95 -8.72
C ALA A 670 2.34 42.12 -8.11
N ALA A 671 2.99 42.94 -7.27
CA ALA A 671 2.38 44.14 -6.69
C ALA A 671 2.09 45.21 -7.76
N ALA A 672 2.98 45.38 -8.74
CA ALA A 672 2.76 46.25 -9.88
C ALA A 672 1.57 45.77 -10.74
N ALA A 673 1.46 44.46 -11.02
CA ALA A 673 0.37 43.89 -11.79
C ALA A 673 -1.00 43.99 -11.10
N ALA A 674 -1.04 43.81 -9.77
CA ALA A 674 -2.26 43.96 -8.97
C ALA A 674 -2.76 45.42 -8.93
N ALA A 675 -1.84 46.40 -8.87
CA ALA A 675 -2.18 47.82 -8.89
C ALA A 675 -2.84 48.25 -10.22
N THR A 676 -2.43 47.64 -11.34
CA THR A 676 -3.01 47.89 -12.68
C THR A 676 -4.43 47.35 -12.83
N GLN A 677 -4.79 46.28 -12.12
CA GLN A 677 -6.14 45.69 -12.17
C GLN A 677 -7.18 46.45 -11.32
N THR A 678 -6.74 47.18 -10.29
CA THR A 678 -7.62 47.99 -9.43
C THR A 678 -7.85 49.42 -9.94
N GLY A 679 -7.19 49.83 -11.02
CA GLY A 679 -7.23 51.20 -11.57
C GLY A 679 -8.04 51.34 -12.86
N ALA A 680 -9.36 51.18 -12.80
CA ALA A 680 -10.26 51.64 -13.87
C ALA A 680 -11.61 52.11 -13.30
N PRO A 681 -11.81 53.42 -13.04
CA PRO A 681 -13.15 53.99 -12.95
C PRO A 681 -13.63 54.32 -14.36
N GLY A 682 -14.68 53.63 -14.80
CA GLY A 682 -15.41 54.01 -16.01
C GLY A 682 -16.13 55.34 -15.79
N SER A 683 -15.69 56.39 -16.48
CA SER A 683 -16.49 57.58 -16.76
C SER A 683 -16.64 57.71 -18.27
N THR A 684 -17.76 57.21 -18.81
CA THR A 684 -18.25 57.55 -20.14
C THR A 684 -18.80 58.98 -20.09
N PRO A 685 -18.36 59.91 -20.95
CA PRO A 685 -19.05 61.18 -21.11
C PRO A 685 -20.26 60.96 -22.01
N ALA A 686 -21.45 61.30 -21.51
CA ALA A 686 -22.66 61.36 -22.32
C ALA A 686 -22.62 62.62 -23.20
N THR A 687 -22.65 62.42 -24.52
CA THR A 687 -23.00 63.44 -25.51
C THR A 687 -24.18 62.93 -26.32
N ALA A 688 -25.34 63.56 -26.09
CA ALA A 688 -26.51 63.77 -26.94
C ALA A 688 -27.80 63.66 -26.10
#